data_AF-D2R0N4-F1
#
_entry.id   AF-D2R0N4-F1
#
_cell.length_a   1.000
_cell.length_b   1.000
_cell.length_c   1.000
_cell.angle_alpha   90.00
_cell.angle_beta   90.00
_cell.angle_gamma   90.00
#
_symmetry.space_group_name_H-M   'P 1'
#
loop_
_entity.id
_entity.type
_entity.pdbx_description
1 polymer ?
#
loop_
_entity_poly.entity_id
_entity_poly.type
_entity_poly.pdbx_seq_one_letter_code
_entity_poly.pdbx_strand_id
1 'polypeptide(L)'
;MNRFLYWPCALALLLLTITLFSCAPNVDEPAQPATTGESETSAGETTNGSPAESPTSAAGILKQMMAVYRAAQGYSDDAIVRLRYKQQGEEYRDEWKSSVKFARPNKLAIEAFQASIRCDGKEWRAIITDEASNNVDNQVLVRPAPATLTSKDLAADPLLYEIITSQLQRQPIQVELLLESAGLAAALDGGVSCRLLESDKIGGRDCHRIEVPTPGGPFVFWVDQQDYLLRKLVYPVESLLPGLVLDGTVSEVELSAELIGAKFEKPSDSLFTLAMPAGAKPMKSFVIPPRPLPTPLFGRVVEDFYFTSAAEKRIARDDLAEKIVVLGWFHDNPACEATMQELSRAKSKLAENTKVEFLAVATDPATTPTSVLSSRLEQWRVDLPLVRDTEAFGKTVFGILLQPTIVVLDGNHRIQIFQTGGNPQLADQLVEIVGRLGGGEDIAAGIVEQDRAQREQYEKLVAAGGPEAGQVIELPEAVIRPASSPSKMKLTKVFETSEIARPGNLYVIEEEGRPAKLLAIEGWRTVVELDLAGKVLGRHELTIPAEAAATMLRTFRDSAGKWWYLAGSPLGPECYLFDDNWQLVLTWPSAERPAQLCDLLLADLDGKEAPEIVAAHVGLAGLEAVTSTGETKWRCKEFPNVLSVCMTPEDEFGAQRLLVTGESGSVLSVNKYGNFEPSVPVGSWTLVRLLSAKFPAARQATFCGLASDREGRPVAVGINGKLEEQWNYPLPPGAHQRPIEAITSGKLLGSKQGEWLFASPDGSVHLVSEDGEVTDQFATGGVITGIAATIGPDRLLFIAGEKTLTGWKVE
;
A
#
# COMPACT_ATOMS: atom_id res chain seq x y z
N MET A 1 -16.27 6.21 -20.48
CA MET A 1 -16.13 4.75 -20.65
C MET A 1 -14.65 4.46 -20.87
N ASN A 2 -14.06 3.50 -20.13
CA ASN A 2 -12.61 3.24 -19.94
C ASN A 2 -11.87 4.16 -18.95
N ARG A 3 -12.27 4.15 -17.66
CA ARG A 3 -11.55 4.82 -16.55
C ARG A 3 -10.98 3.88 -15.48
N PHE A 4 -11.06 2.55 -15.63
CA PHE A 4 -10.76 1.59 -14.56
C PHE A 4 -9.39 0.85 -14.69
N LEU A 5 -8.46 1.31 -15.53
CA LEU A 5 -7.35 0.48 -16.03
C LEU A 5 -5.94 0.79 -15.49
N TYR A 6 -5.79 1.48 -14.35
CA TYR A 6 -4.46 1.85 -13.83
C TYR A 6 -4.36 1.71 -12.31
N TRP A 7 -4.23 0.51 -11.73
CA TRP A 7 -4.20 0.42 -10.25
C TRP A 7 -3.59 -0.80 -9.50
N PRO A 8 -2.61 -1.62 -9.95
CA PRO A 8 -2.01 -2.48 -8.89
C PRO A 8 -0.52 -2.86 -8.81
N CYS A 9 0.49 -2.12 -9.30
CA CYS A 9 1.90 -2.51 -9.02
C CYS A 9 2.33 -2.46 -7.52
N ALA A 10 1.50 -1.87 -6.66
CA ALA A 10 1.79 -1.59 -5.25
C ALA A 10 1.55 -2.73 -4.27
N LEU A 11 0.54 -3.56 -4.56
CA LEU A 11 -0.12 -4.37 -3.53
C LEU A 11 0.75 -5.55 -3.08
N ALA A 12 1.65 -6.01 -3.96
CA ALA A 12 2.57 -7.11 -3.68
C ALA A 12 3.63 -6.76 -2.61
N LEU A 13 4.03 -5.49 -2.48
CA LEU A 13 5.00 -5.04 -1.47
C LEU A 13 4.36 -4.73 -0.10
N LEU A 14 3.05 -4.44 -0.07
CA LEU A 14 2.33 -4.19 1.19
C LEU A 14 1.73 -5.48 1.79
N LEU A 15 1.41 -6.48 0.95
CA LEU A 15 1.17 -7.86 1.42
C LEU A 15 2.41 -8.48 2.07
N LEU A 16 3.62 -7.96 1.84
CA LEU A 16 4.83 -8.33 2.60
C LEU A 16 4.74 -7.90 4.09
N THR A 17 3.94 -6.88 4.45
CA THR A 17 3.69 -6.52 5.86
C THR A 17 2.50 -7.26 6.49
N ILE A 18 1.67 -7.94 5.68
CA ILE A 18 0.47 -8.67 6.16
C ILE A 18 0.60 -10.19 6.02
N THR A 19 1.47 -10.71 5.15
CA THR A 19 1.58 -12.15 4.89
C THR A 19 2.89 -12.52 4.26
N LEU A 20 3.69 -13.27 4.99
CA LEU A 20 4.76 -14.07 4.43
C LEU A 20 4.78 -15.37 5.33
N PHE A 21 5.04 -16.63 4.78
CA PHE A 21 5.19 -18.06 5.34
C PHE A 21 6.37 -19.14 4.98
N SER A 22 7.62 -19.21 5.50
CA SER A 22 8.53 -20.39 5.70
C SER A 22 9.26 -21.09 4.52
N CYS A 23 10.37 -21.89 4.65
CA CYS A 23 11.12 -22.49 5.79
C CYS A 23 12.52 -23.04 5.35
N ALA A 24 13.32 -23.54 6.33
CA ALA A 24 14.70 -24.08 6.26
C ALA A 24 14.82 -25.62 6.00
N PRO A 25 16.04 -26.19 5.78
CA PRO A 25 16.25 -27.62 5.47
C PRO A 25 16.74 -28.50 6.64
N ASN A 26 16.51 -29.82 6.48
CA ASN A 26 16.87 -30.97 7.33
C ASN A 26 18.38 -31.25 7.44
N VAL A 27 18.82 -31.82 8.58
CA VAL A 27 20.02 -32.68 8.67
C VAL A 27 19.72 -33.93 9.50
N ASP A 28 19.80 -35.07 8.80
CA ASP A 28 20.11 -36.46 9.11
C ASP A 28 20.04 -37.04 10.55
N GLU A 29 19.25 -38.10 10.63
CA GLU A 29 19.28 -39.21 11.60
C GLU A 29 20.56 -40.06 11.39
N PRO A 30 21.11 -40.71 12.44
CA PRO A 30 20.87 -42.16 12.51
C PRO A 30 20.84 -42.81 13.92
N ALA A 31 20.17 -43.97 13.92
CA ALA A 31 20.43 -45.21 14.67
C ALA A 31 19.80 -45.43 16.07
N GLN A 32 18.84 -46.37 16.09
CA GLN A 32 18.44 -47.21 17.24
C GLN A 32 19.60 -48.11 17.73
N PRO A 33 19.57 -48.57 19.01
CA PRO A 33 18.94 -49.87 19.28
C PRO A 33 18.08 -49.97 20.56
N ALA A 34 17.24 -51.00 20.54
CA ALA A 34 16.24 -51.49 21.50
C ALA A 34 16.68 -51.64 22.97
N THR A 35 15.74 -51.56 23.93
CA THR A 35 15.21 -52.73 24.68
C THR A 35 14.04 -52.41 25.63
N THR A 36 13.05 -53.31 25.56
CA THR A 36 12.05 -53.79 26.55
C THR A 36 11.97 -53.20 27.96
N GLY A 37 10.73 -52.96 28.41
CA GLY A 37 10.33 -52.91 29.82
C GLY A 37 8.82 -52.69 29.98
N GLU A 38 8.08 -53.75 30.29
CA GLU A 38 6.69 -53.72 30.76
C GLU A 38 6.59 -52.96 32.10
N SER A 39 5.51 -52.19 32.30
CA SER A 39 4.70 -52.23 33.53
C SER A 39 3.43 -51.39 33.42
N GLU A 40 2.34 -52.02 33.85
CA GLU A 40 1.01 -51.48 34.08
C GLU A 40 1.01 -50.36 35.13
N THR A 41 0.17 -49.33 34.98
CA THR A 41 -1.07 -49.10 35.77
C THR A 41 -1.58 -47.65 35.65
N SER A 42 -2.85 -47.53 35.26
CA SER A 42 -3.89 -46.66 35.84
C SER A 42 -3.55 -45.23 36.28
N ALA A 43 -4.12 -44.24 35.56
CA ALA A 43 -5.00 -43.23 36.17
C ALA A 43 -5.80 -42.54 35.06
N GLY A 44 -7.12 -42.44 35.26
CA GLY A 44 -8.03 -41.84 34.30
C GLY A 44 -7.80 -40.34 34.16
N GLU A 45 -7.71 -39.90 32.91
CA GLU A 45 -7.82 -38.50 32.54
C GLU A 45 -8.93 -38.39 31.51
N THR A 46 -10.07 -37.84 31.94
CA THR A 46 -11.18 -37.46 31.09
C THR A 46 -10.71 -36.37 30.13
N THR A 47 -10.22 -36.78 28.96
CA THR A 47 -10.05 -35.91 27.81
C THR A 47 -11.44 -35.47 27.37
N ASN A 48 -11.77 -34.20 27.62
CA ASN A 48 -12.81 -33.48 26.89
C ASN A 48 -12.39 -33.45 25.41
N GLY A 49 -12.74 -34.50 24.67
CA GLY A 49 -12.69 -34.49 23.23
C GLY A 49 -13.77 -33.53 22.73
N SER A 50 -13.37 -32.50 21.98
CA SER A 50 -14.30 -31.80 21.09
C SER A 50 -15.10 -32.85 20.30
N PRO A 51 -16.43 -32.73 20.22
CA PRO A 51 -17.22 -33.68 19.45
C PRO A 51 -16.74 -33.66 17.99
N ALA A 52 -16.44 -34.84 17.46
CA ALA A 52 -16.14 -35.00 16.04
C ALA A 52 -17.29 -34.40 15.22
N GLU A 53 -16.98 -33.38 14.41
CA GLU A 53 -17.96 -32.71 13.57
C GLU A 53 -18.66 -33.71 12.64
N SER A 54 -19.99 -33.67 12.60
CA SER A 54 -20.76 -34.57 11.75
C SER A 54 -20.53 -34.24 10.26
N PRO A 55 -20.39 -35.25 9.37
CA PRO A 55 -20.11 -35.04 7.94
C PRO A 55 -21.21 -34.29 7.16
N THR A 56 -22.36 -34.02 7.79
CA THR A 56 -23.48 -33.24 7.24
C THR A 56 -23.55 -31.80 7.76
N SER A 57 -22.60 -31.35 8.58
CA SER A 57 -22.52 -29.95 9.02
C SER A 57 -21.96 -29.05 7.90
N ALA A 58 -22.20 -27.74 7.99
CA ALA A 58 -21.65 -26.76 7.05
C ALA A 58 -20.12 -26.85 6.93
N ALA A 59 -19.42 -26.90 8.07
CA ALA A 59 -17.97 -27.08 8.13
C ALA A 59 -17.53 -28.45 7.56
N GLY A 60 -18.27 -29.52 7.88
CA GLY A 60 -18.00 -30.86 7.37
C GLY A 60 -18.07 -30.96 5.84
N ILE A 61 -19.05 -30.30 5.21
CA ILE A 61 -19.20 -30.28 3.76
C ILE A 61 -18.04 -29.50 3.10
N LEU A 62 -17.66 -28.34 3.64
CA LEU A 62 -16.52 -27.56 3.10
C LEU A 62 -15.20 -28.32 3.22
N LYS A 63 -14.96 -28.97 4.37
CA LYS A 63 -13.79 -29.82 4.59
C LYS A 63 -13.75 -30.99 3.60
N GLN A 64 -14.89 -31.61 3.32
CA GLN A 64 -14.98 -32.68 2.33
C GLN A 64 -14.72 -32.17 0.91
N MET A 65 -15.29 -31.01 0.52
CA MET A 65 -14.98 -30.37 -0.76
C MET A 65 -13.47 -30.14 -0.93
N MET A 66 -12.82 -29.54 0.08
CA MET A 66 -11.37 -29.34 0.04
C MET A 66 -10.62 -30.67 -0.12
N ALA A 67 -10.97 -31.69 0.66
CA ALA A 67 -10.32 -32.99 0.59
C ALA A 67 -10.41 -33.61 -0.82
N VAL A 68 -11.58 -33.51 -1.48
CA VAL A 68 -11.77 -34.03 -2.84
C VAL A 68 -10.91 -33.27 -3.85
N TYR A 69 -10.88 -31.94 -3.80
CA TYR A 69 -10.00 -31.14 -4.68
C TYR A 69 -8.52 -31.43 -4.44
N ARG A 70 -8.10 -31.59 -3.18
CA ARG A 70 -6.71 -31.92 -2.81
C ARG A 70 -6.31 -33.31 -3.30
N ALA A 71 -7.21 -34.28 -3.30
CA ALA A 71 -6.96 -35.63 -3.79
C ALA A 71 -7.01 -35.77 -5.34
N ALA A 72 -7.60 -34.80 -6.03
CA ALA A 72 -7.85 -34.88 -7.47
C ALA A 72 -6.54 -35.03 -8.29
N GLN A 73 -6.53 -35.98 -9.22
CA GLN A 73 -5.43 -36.19 -10.17
C GLN A 73 -5.53 -35.29 -11.41
N GLY A 74 -6.73 -34.82 -11.71
CA GLY A 74 -7.03 -33.93 -12.83
C GLY A 74 -8.31 -33.15 -12.56
N TYR A 75 -8.36 -31.94 -13.11
CA TYR A 75 -9.50 -31.04 -12.97
C TYR A 75 -9.62 -30.14 -14.20
N SER A 76 -10.85 -29.78 -14.55
CA SER A 76 -11.13 -28.79 -15.60
C SER A 76 -12.44 -28.06 -15.36
N ASP A 77 -12.47 -26.77 -15.63
CA ASP A 77 -13.66 -25.92 -15.72
C ASP A 77 -13.49 -24.84 -16.81
N ASP A 78 -14.57 -24.19 -17.22
CA ASP A 78 -14.59 -23.01 -18.10
C ASP A 78 -15.17 -21.80 -17.34
N ALA A 79 -14.64 -21.54 -16.14
CA ALA A 79 -15.22 -20.59 -15.21
C ALA A 79 -15.18 -19.15 -15.70
N ILE A 80 -16.17 -18.41 -15.22
CA ILE A 80 -16.32 -16.97 -15.44
C ILE A 80 -16.57 -16.27 -14.10
N VAL A 81 -15.93 -15.12 -13.94
CA VAL A 81 -16.24 -14.17 -12.88
C VAL A 81 -17.27 -13.19 -13.46
N ARG A 82 -18.35 -12.95 -12.72
CA ARG A 82 -19.45 -12.10 -13.14
C ARG A 82 -19.75 -11.06 -12.09
N LEU A 83 -19.75 -9.80 -12.50
CA LEU A 83 -20.30 -8.68 -11.75
C LEU A 83 -21.68 -8.34 -12.33
N ARG A 84 -22.68 -8.24 -11.48
CA ARG A 84 -24.02 -7.74 -11.81
C ARG A 84 -24.39 -6.62 -10.85
N TYR A 85 -25.00 -5.56 -11.36
CA TYR A 85 -25.59 -4.50 -10.55
C TYR A 85 -26.64 -3.75 -11.37
N LYS A 86 -27.50 -3.00 -10.69
CA LYS A 86 -28.42 -2.03 -11.30
C LYS A 86 -27.90 -0.62 -11.04
N GLN A 87 -27.84 0.22 -12.06
CA GLN A 87 -27.55 1.65 -11.90
C GLN A 87 -28.70 2.47 -12.49
N GLN A 88 -29.32 3.32 -11.68
CA GLN A 88 -30.51 4.11 -12.07
C GLN A 88 -31.66 3.25 -12.67
N GLY A 89 -31.76 1.99 -12.23
CA GLY A 89 -32.76 1.02 -12.70
C GLY A 89 -32.39 0.24 -13.96
N GLU A 90 -31.26 0.54 -14.61
CA GLU A 90 -30.73 -0.23 -15.74
C GLU A 90 -29.76 -1.32 -15.25
N GLU A 91 -29.84 -2.52 -15.84
CA GLU A 91 -28.99 -3.65 -15.47
C GLU A 91 -27.65 -3.61 -16.20
N TYR A 92 -26.58 -3.71 -15.43
CA TYR A 92 -25.20 -3.81 -15.90
C TYR A 92 -24.63 -5.19 -15.57
N ARG A 93 -23.83 -5.71 -16.49
CA ARG A 93 -23.17 -7.01 -16.35
C ARG A 93 -21.81 -6.98 -17.02
N ASP A 94 -20.80 -7.31 -16.23
CA ASP A 94 -19.44 -7.55 -16.70
C ASP A 94 -19.06 -9.01 -16.46
N GLU A 95 -18.27 -9.56 -17.39
CA GLU A 95 -17.80 -10.94 -17.33
C GLU A 95 -16.32 -11.03 -17.67
N TRP A 96 -15.59 -11.81 -16.86
CA TRP A 96 -14.19 -12.09 -17.07
C TRP A 96 -13.94 -13.59 -17.02
N LYS A 97 -13.07 -14.09 -17.89
CA LYS A 97 -12.63 -15.49 -17.85
C LYS A 97 -11.79 -15.73 -16.60
N SER A 98 -11.96 -16.91 -15.99
CA SER A 98 -11.16 -17.38 -14.86
C SER A 98 -11.06 -18.91 -14.86
N SER A 99 -10.85 -19.50 -16.05
CA SER A 99 -10.92 -20.94 -16.24
C SER A 99 -9.62 -21.63 -15.86
N VAL A 100 -9.72 -22.80 -15.21
CA VAL A 100 -8.56 -23.60 -14.80
C VAL A 100 -8.61 -25.02 -15.34
N LYS A 101 -7.49 -25.51 -15.86
CA LYS A 101 -7.24 -26.93 -16.15
C LYS A 101 -6.01 -27.38 -15.37
N PHE A 102 -6.04 -28.56 -14.79
CA PHE A 102 -4.98 -29.07 -13.92
C PHE A 102 -4.78 -30.56 -14.10
N ALA A 103 -3.52 -31.02 -14.02
CA ALA A 103 -3.19 -32.43 -13.88
C ALA A 103 -1.93 -32.60 -13.02
N ARG A 104 -2.00 -33.50 -12.04
CA ARG A 104 -0.84 -33.82 -11.19
C ARG A 104 0.28 -34.50 -12.00
N PRO A 105 1.55 -34.32 -11.58
CA PRO A 105 2.00 -33.52 -10.43
C PRO A 105 2.16 -32.02 -10.73
N ASN A 106 2.31 -31.65 -12.00
CA ASN A 106 2.83 -30.32 -12.36
C ASN A 106 2.31 -29.71 -13.67
N LYS A 107 1.09 -30.04 -14.12
CA LYS A 107 0.47 -29.42 -15.30
C LYS A 107 -0.66 -28.47 -14.92
N LEU A 108 -0.64 -27.26 -15.49
CA LEU A 108 -1.59 -26.20 -15.17
C LEU A 108 -1.87 -25.36 -16.40
N ALA A 109 -3.14 -25.02 -16.63
CA ALA A 109 -3.55 -24.01 -17.59
C ALA A 109 -4.53 -23.06 -16.91
N ILE A 110 -4.27 -21.76 -17.02
CA ILE A 110 -5.15 -20.71 -16.50
C ILE A 110 -5.44 -19.74 -17.64
N GLU A 111 -6.71 -19.39 -17.81
CA GLU A 111 -7.14 -18.19 -18.53
C GLU A 111 -7.86 -17.30 -17.53
N ALA A 112 -7.19 -16.26 -17.07
CA ALA A 112 -7.72 -15.36 -16.05
C ALA A 112 -7.48 -13.92 -16.45
N PHE A 113 -8.57 -13.16 -16.61
CA PHE A 113 -8.54 -11.74 -16.95
C PHE A 113 -7.74 -11.47 -18.25
N GLN A 114 -6.57 -10.85 -18.14
CA GLN A 114 -5.67 -10.54 -19.25
C GLN A 114 -4.54 -11.57 -19.42
N ALA A 115 -4.45 -12.57 -18.55
CA ALA A 115 -3.34 -13.51 -18.51
C ALA A 115 -3.73 -14.91 -19.00
N SER A 116 -2.85 -15.47 -19.84
CA SER A 116 -2.88 -16.88 -20.26
C SER A 116 -1.64 -17.58 -19.75
N ILE A 117 -1.82 -18.54 -18.84
CA ILE A 117 -0.74 -19.32 -18.21
C ILE A 117 -0.83 -20.77 -18.66
N ARG A 118 0.32 -21.39 -18.96
CA ARG A 118 0.44 -22.78 -19.37
C ARG A 118 1.70 -23.42 -18.79
N CYS A 119 1.54 -24.56 -18.13
CA CYS A 119 2.62 -25.38 -17.61
C CYS A 119 2.42 -26.82 -18.10
N ASP A 120 3.31 -27.30 -18.97
CA ASP A 120 3.21 -28.64 -19.57
C ASP A 120 3.93 -29.73 -18.74
N GLY A 121 4.49 -29.34 -17.61
CA GLY A 121 5.28 -30.18 -16.70
C GLY A 121 6.79 -30.18 -17.01
N LYS A 122 7.23 -29.46 -18.05
CA LYS A 122 8.65 -29.19 -18.37
C LYS A 122 8.94 -27.70 -18.42
N GLU A 123 8.04 -26.93 -19.05
CA GLU A 123 8.12 -25.48 -19.16
C GLU A 123 6.84 -24.84 -18.65
N TRP A 124 7.01 -23.68 -18.03
CA TRP A 124 5.97 -22.75 -17.68
C TRP A 124 6.05 -21.54 -18.58
N ARG A 125 4.92 -21.19 -19.19
CA ARG A 125 4.79 -20.04 -20.07
C ARG A 125 3.60 -19.18 -19.68
N ALA A 126 3.76 -17.88 -19.78
CA ALA A 126 2.65 -16.94 -19.59
C ALA A 126 2.72 -15.78 -20.57
N ILE A 127 1.55 -15.30 -20.98
CA ILE A 127 1.36 -14.10 -21.79
C ILE A 127 0.35 -13.20 -21.08
N ILE A 128 0.59 -11.89 -21.15
CA ILE A 128 -0.34 -10.85 -20.73
C ILE A 128 -0.82 -10.14 -22.00
N THR A 129 -2.13 -10.00 -22.15
CA THR A 129 -2.75 -9.21 -23.23
C THR A 129 -3.04 -7.80 -22.72
N ASP A 130 -2.28 -6.82 -23.18
CA ASP A 130 -2.33 -5.43 -22.75
C ASP A 130 -2.52 -4.50 -23.94
N GLU A 131 -3.67 -4.63 -24.60
CA GLU A 131 -4.02 -3.83 -25.78
C GLU A 131 -4.04 -2.31 -25.52
N ALA A 132 -4.24 -1.90 -24.26
CA ALA A 132 -4.37 -0.49 -23.90
C ALA A 132 -3.03 0.25 -23.93
N SER A 133 -1.97 -0.38 -23.42
CA SER A 133 -0.67 0.26 -23.33
C SER A 133 0.41 -0.37 -24.22
N ASN A 134 0.18 -1.59 -24.69
CA ASN A 134 1.09 -2.36 -25.53
C ASN A 134 2.50 -2.52 -24.91
N ASN A 135 2.57 -2.52 -23.58
CA ASN A 135 3.83 -2.45 -22.84
C ASN A 135 4.52 -3.81 -22.71
N VAL A 136 3.74 -4.88 -22.65
CA VAL A 136 4.23 -6.25 -22.37
C VAL A 136 3.77 -7.28 -23.41
N ASP A 137 2.99 -6.90 -24.41
CA ASP A 137 2.40 -7.79 -25.43
C ASP A 137 3.45 -8.52 -26.29
N ASN A 138 4.67 -7.98 -26.37
CA ASN A 138 5.80 -8.61 -27.05
C ASN A 138 6.69 -9.45 -26.13
N GLN A 139 6.26 -9.72 -24.90
CA GLN A 139 6.98 -10.53 -23.92
C GLN A 139 6.23 -11.83 -23.63
N VAL A 140 6.97 -12.92 -23.48
CA VAL A 140 6.43 -14.21 -23.02
C VAL A 140 7.27 -14.66 -21.84
N LEU A 141 6.64 -14.84 -20.69
CA LEU A 141 7.30 -15.47 -19.55
C LEU A 141 7.65 -16.92 -19.93
N VAL A 142 8.88 -17.35 -19.70
CA VAL A 142 9.38 -18.71 -19.93
C VAL A 142 10.29 -19.11 -18.78
N ARG A 143 9.93 -20.19 -18.09
CA ARG A 143 10.76 -20.77 -17.01
C ARG A 143 10.60 -22.29 -16.97
N PRO A 144 11.51 -23.02 -16.32
CA PRO A 144 11.31 -24.44 -16.05
C PRO A 144 10.04 -24.67 -15.21
N ALA A 145 9.29 -25.73 -15.54
CA ALA A 145 8.19 -26.16 -14.70
C ALA A 145 8.73 -26.73 -13.37
N PRO A 146 8.09 -26.43 -12.23
CA PRO A 146 8.45 -27.05 -10.96
C PRO A 146 8.15 -28.56 -11.01
N ALA A 147 8.85 -29.35 -10.19
CA ALA A 147 8.58 -30.79 -10.06
C ALA A 147 7.17 -31.04 -9.48
N THR A 148 6.72 -30.16 -8.58
CA THR A 148 5.39 -30.15 -7.97
C THR A 148 4.89 -28.71 -7.97
N LEU A 149 3.65 -28.50 -8.45
CA LEU A 149 3.04 -27.18 -8.44
C LEU A 149 2.61 -26.75 -7.04
N THR A 150 2.88 -25.49 -6.72
CA THR A 150 2.52 -24.78 -5.49
C THR A 150 1.92 -23.41 -5.84
N SER A 151 1.27 -22.77 -4.88
CA SER A 151 0.81 -21.37 -5.02
C SER A 151 1.96 -20.40 -5.32
N LYS A 152 3.17 -20.65 -4.78
CA LYS A 152 4.38 -19.83 -5.00
C LYS A 152 4.75 -19.71 -6.47
N ASP A 153 4.52 -20.77 -7.23
CA ASP A 153 4.85 -20.78 -8.64
C ASP A 153 4.09 -19.67 -9.36
N LEU A 154 2.82 -19.43 -9.03
CA LEU A 154 2.03 -18.35 -9.64
C LEU A 154 2.52 -16.95 -9.25
N ALA A 155 3.05 -16.80 -8.04
CA ALA A 155 3.47 -15.51 -7.50
C ALA A 155 4.91 -15.10 -7.87
N ALA A 156 5.68 -15.97 -8.53
CA ALA A 156 7.10 -15.71 -8.84
C ALA A 156 7.36 -14.56 -9.82
N ASP A 157 6.34 -14.18 -10.60
CA ASP A 157 6.35 -12.96 -11.40
C ASP A 157 5.32 -11.98 -10.82
N PRO A 158 5.75 -10.81 -10.29
CA PRO A 158 4.84 -9.89 -9.61
C PRO A 158 3.72 -9.35 -10.52
N LEU A 159 4.04 -9.00 -11.77
CA LEU A 159 3.06 -8.45 -12.71
C LEU A 159 2.03 -9.50 -13.14
N LEU A 160 2.48 -10.73 -13.40
CA LEU A 160 1.59 -11.83 -13.70
C LEU A 160 0.66 -12.12 -12.52
N TYR A 161 1.21 -12.17 -11.30
CA TYR A 161 0.44 -12.43 -10.09
C TYR A 161 -0.59 -11.32 -9.83
N GLU A 162 -0.18 -10.07 -10.01
CA GLU A 162 -1.04 -8.91 -9.95
C GLU A 162 -2.23 -9.05 -10.92
N ILE A 163 -1.98 -9.40 -12.18
CA ILE A 163 -3.04 -9.51 -13.19
C ILE A 163 -4.01 -10.65 -12.89
N ILE A 164 -3.53 -11.81 -12.45
CA ILE A 164 -4.42 -12.94 -12.10
C ILE A 164 -5.15 -12.75 -10.78
N THR A 165 -4.80 -11.71 -10.01
CA THR A 165 -5.48 -11.35 -8.76
C THR A 165 -6.30 -10.07 -8.86
N SER A 166 -6.09 -9.21 -9.86
CA SER A 166 -6.52 -7.80 -9.85
C SER A 166 -8.03 -7.57 -9.69
N GLN A 167 -8.90 -8.38 -10.31
CA GLN A 167 -10.36 -8.16 -10.24
C GLN A 167 -11.01 -8.63 -8.94
N LEU A 168 -10.43 -9.65 -8.30
CA LEU A 168 -10.98 -10.28 -7.10
C LEU A 168 -10.13 -9.99 -5.85
N GLN A 169 -8.99 -9.29 -6.02
CA GLN A 169 -7.88 -9.20 -5.07
C GLN A 169 -7.41 -10.56 -4.55
N ARG A 170 -7.72 -11.64 -5.30
CA ARG A 170 -7.50 -13.03 -4.96
C ARG A 170 -7.30 -13.83 -6.24
N GLN A 171 -6.51 -14.89 -6.17
CA GLN A 171 -6.31 -15.79 -7.30
C GLN A 171 -7.60 -16.59 -7.59
N PRO A 172 -7.73 -17.22 -8.78
CA PRO A 172 -8.87 -18.08 -9.08
C PRO A 172 -9.06 -19.15 -8.00
N ILE A 173 -10.28 -19.27 -7.48
CA ILE A 173 -10.61 -20.15 -6.33
C ILE A 173 -10.20 -21.61 -6.58
N GLN A 174 -10.23 -22.06 -7.83
CA GLN A 174 -9.83 -23.40 -8.23
C GLN A 174 -8.37 -23.68 -7.89
N VAL A 175 -7.50 -22.67 -8.04
CA VAL A 175 -6.09 -22.77 -7.67
C VAL A 175 -5.96 -22.96 -6.16
N GLU A 176 -6.66 -22.17 -5.35
CA GLU A 176 -6.67 -22.31 -3.88
C GLU A 176 -7.16 -23.70 -3.45
N LEU A 177 -8.14 -24.28 -4.16
CA LEU A 177 -8.69 -25.60 -3.87
C LEU A 177 -7.79 -26.75 -4.33
N LEU A 178 -7.08 -26.61 -5.45
CA LEU A 178 -6.21 -27.66 -6.01
C LEU A 178 -4.80 -27.66 -5.44
N LEU A 179 -4.22 -26.48 -5.21
CA LEU A 179 -2.86 -26.27 -4.68
C LEU A 179 -2.93 -25.83 -3.22
N GLU A 180 -2.11 -26.45 -2.37
CA GLU A 180 -2.08 -26.17 -0.93
C GLU A 180 -1.95 -24.66 -0.67
N SER A 181 -2.91 -24.09 0.06
CA SER A 181 -2.96 -22.65 0.36
C SER A 181 -3.33 -22.46 1.82
N ALA A 182 -2.48 -21.76 2.59
CA ALA A 182 -2.72 -21.47 4.00
C ALA A 182 -3.99 -20.60 4.21
N GLY A 183 -4.28 -19.65 3.29
CA GLY A 183 -5.38 -18.69 3.44
C GLY A 183 -6.77 -19.31 3.52
N LEU A 184 -7.15 -20.17 2.56
CA LEU A 184 -8.47 -20.81 2.57
C LEU A 184 -8.60 -21.86 3.68
N ALA A 185 -7.51 -22.53 4.05
CA ALA A 185 -7.51 -23.50 5.14
C ALA A 185 -7.71 -22.82 6.51
N ALA A 186 -7.04 -21.69 6.75
CA ALA A 186 -7.20 -20.89 7.96
C ALA A 186 -8.60 -20.26 8.05
N ALA A 187 -9.19 -19.82 6.93
CA ALA A 187 -10.55 -19.29 6.87
C ALA A 187 -11.64 -20.34 7.18
N LEU A 188 -11.29 -21.63 7.13
CA LEU A 188 -12.20 -22.76 7.31
C LEU A 188 -11.86 -23.63 8.53
N ASP A 189 -10.94 -23.16 9.39
CA ASP A 189 -10.61 -23.88 10.62
C ASP A 189 -11.76 -23.79 11.64
N GLY A 190 -11.84 -24.78 12.54
CA GLY A 190 -13.03 -25.16 13.33
C GLY A 190 -13.59 -24.11 14.31
N GLY A 191 -13.11 -22.86 14.29
CA GLY A 191 -13.63 -21.73 15.05
C GLY A 191 -14.62 -20.83 14.29
N VAL A 192 -14.78 -21.00 12.97
CA VAL A 192 -15.69 -20.16 12.15
C VAL A 192 -17.09 -20.77 12.10
N SER A 193 -18.10 -20.05 12.61
CA SER A 193 -19.50 -20.48 12.63
C SER A 193 -20.16 -20.41 11.24
N CYS A 194 -19.78 -21.36 10.37
CA CYS A 194 -20.38 -21.54 9.05
C CYS A 194 -21.88 -21.86 9.16
N ARG A 195 -22.70 -21.29 8.27
CA ARG A 195 -24.15 -21.55 8.23
C ARG A 195 -24.52 -22.33 6.98
N LEU A 196 -25.29 -23.40 7.17
CA LEU A 196 -25.90 -24.13 6.05
C LEU A 196 -27.20 -23.41 5.67
N LEU A 197 -27.26 -22.88 4.45
CA LEU A 197 -28.45 -22.27 3.86
C LEU A 197 -29.35 -23.35 3.22
N GLU A 198 -30.55 -22.96 2.81
CA GLU A 198 -31.43 -23.82 2.03
C GLU A 198 -30.73 -24.24 0.73
N SER A 199 -30.72 -25.55 0.46
CA SER A 199 -30.14 -26.12 -0.75
C SER A 199 -30.90 -25.65 -1.98
N ASP A 200 -30.19 -25.47 -3.10
CA ASP A 200 -30.79 -24.99 -4.34
C ASP A 200 -30.03 -25.58 -5.54
N LYS A 201 -30.54 -25.36 -6.75
CA LYS A 201 -30.01 -25.90 -7.99
C LYS A 201 -29.23 -24.88 -8.79
N ILE A 202 -28.10 -25.32 -9.34
CA ILE A 202 -27.38 -24.58 -10.37
C ILE A 202 -27.00 -25.52 -11.51
N GLY A 203 -27.31 -25.13 -12.74
CA GLY A 203 -27.07 -25.99 -13.91
C GLY A 203 -27.78 -27.36 -13.84
N GLY A 204 -28.91 -27.45 -13.12
CA GLY A 204 -29.65 -28.71 -12.93
C GLY A 204 -29.08 -29.66 -11.87
N ARG A 205 -28.03 -29.27 -11.15
CA ARG A 205 -27.40 -30.04 -10.07
C ARG A 205 -27.86 -29.52 -8.71
N ASP A 206 -28.17 -30.42 -7.79
CA ASP A 206 -28.48 -30.07 -6.41
C ASP A 206 -27.21 -29.67 -5.65
N CYS A 207 -27.23 -28.52 -4.98
CA CYS A 207 -26.09 -27.98 -4.25
C CYS A 207 -26.42 -27.67 -2.78
N HIS A 208 -25.49 -27.99 -1.89
CA HIS A 208 -25.41 -27.39 -0.57
C HIS A 208 -24.98 -25.93 -0.71
N ARG A 209 -25.68 -25.01 -0.04
CA ARG A 209 -25.33 -23.59 0.02
C ARG A 209 -24.77 -23.27 1.39
N ILE A 210 -23.53 -22.82 1.45
CA ILE A 210 -22.81 -22.64 2.71
C ILE A 210 -22.32 -21.21 2.82
N GLU A 211 -22.81 -20.50 3.83
CA GLU A 211 -22.40 -19.14 4.16
C GLU A 211 -21.21 -19.19 5.13
N VAL A 212 -20.12 -18.54 4.76
CA VAL A 212 -18.92 -18.38 5.59
C VAL A 212 -18.77 -16.90 5.92
N PRO A 213 -19.02 -16.50 7.18
CA PRO A 213 -18.93 -15.10 7.58
C PRO A 213 -17.47 -14.62 7.60
N THR A 214 -17.22 -13.43 7.05
CA THR A 214 -15.92 -12.76 7.16
C THR A 214 -16.10 -11.29 7.54
N PRO A 215 -15.06 -10.60 8.05
CA PRO A 215 -15.15 -9.18 8.40
C PRO A 215 -15.64 -8.28 7.25
N GLY A 216 -15.39 -8.68 5.99
CA GLY A 216 -15.77 -7.93 4.80
C GLY A 216 -17.11 -8.31 4.17
N GLY A 217 -17.91 -9.15 4.83
CA GLY A 217 -19.14 -9.75 4.31
C GLY A 217 -19.04 -11.28 4.12
N PRO A 218 -20.16 -11.99 3.92
CA PRO A 218 -20.13 -13.45 3.79
C PRO A 218 -19.69 -13.93 2.40
N PHE A 219 -18.95 -15.02 2.35
CA PHE A 219 -18.86 -15.86 1.15
C PHE A 219 -20.03 -16.84 1.11
N VAL A 220 -20.52 -17.18 -0.09
CA VAL A 220 -21.51 -18.26 -0.26
C VAL A 220 -21.01 -19.30 -1.24
N PHE A 221 -20.71 -20.50 -0.74
CA PHE A 221 -20.26 -21.64 -1.52
C PHE A 221 -21.45 -22.48 -1.98
N TRP A 222 -21.50 -22.80 -3.28
CA TRP A 222 -22.47 -23.72 -3.87
C TRP A 222 -21.77 -25.03 -4.21
N VAL A 223 -21.86 -25.99 -3.29
CA VAL A 223 -21.15 -27.28 -3.34
C VAL A 223 -22.10 -28.36 -3.82
N ASP A 224 -21.78 -29.01 -4.92
CA ASP A 224 -22.54 -30.13 -5.47
C ASP A 224 -22.72 -31.27 -4.46
N GLN A 225 -23.94 -31.78 -4.30
CA GLN A 225 -24.23 -32.81 -3.29
C GLN A 225 -23.66 -34.19 -3.64
N GLN A 226 -23.34 -34.46 -4.92
CA GLN A 226 -22.91 -35.80 -5.36
C GLN A 226 -21.40 -35.96 -5.35
N ASP A 227 -20.69 -34.97 -5.89
CA ASP A 227 -19.25 -35.04 -6.12
C ASP A 227 -18.45 -33.97 -5.36
N TYR A 228 -19.12 -33.16 -4.55
CA TYR A 228 -18.53 -32.07 -3.77
C TYR A 228 -17.77 -31.05 -4.65
N LEU A 229 -18.11 -30.93 -5.94
CA LEU A 229 -17.59 -29.86 -6.79
C LEU A 229 -18.19 -28.51 -6.41
N LEU A 230 -17.34 -27.51 -6.22
CA LEU A 230 -17.78 -26.12 -6.23
C LEU A 230 -18.36 -25.77 -7.61
N ARG A 231 -19.61 -25.30 -7.65
CA ARG A 231 -20.31 -24.86 -8.86
C ARG A 231 -20.38 -23.34 -8.98
N LYS A 232 -20.53 -22.65 -7.85
CA LYS A 232 -20.55 -21.19 -7.76
C LYS A 232 -19.97 -20.74 -6.42
N LEU A 233 -19.24 -19.63 -6.44
CA LEU A 233 -18.83 -18.88 -5.26
C LEU A 233 -19.35 -17.45 -5.37
N VAL A 234 -20.10 -16.99 -4.37
CA VAL A 234 -20.47 -15.57 -4.24
C VAL A 234 -19.46 -14.90 -3.32
N TYR A 235 -18.93 -13.77 -3.77
CA TYR A 235 -17.93 -12.99 -3.06
C TYR A 235 -18.56 -11.89 -2.19
N PRO A 236 -17.88 -11.47 -1.12
CA PRO A 236 -18.28 -10.31 -0.33
C PRO A 236 -18.07 -9.00 -1.10
N VAL A 237 -19.14 -8.44 -1.69
CA VAL A 237 -19.05 -7.23 -2.53
C VAL A 237 -18.70 -5.96 -1.74
N GLU A 238 -19.08 -5.88 -0.47
CA GLU A 238 -18.81 -4.72 0.39
C GLU A 238 -17.31 -4.48 0.60
N SER A 239 -16.53 -5.56 0.75
CA SER A 239 -15.08 -5.46 0.90
C SER A 239 -14.33 -5.37 -0.43
N LEU A 240 -14.82 -6.01 -1.48
CA LEU A 240 -14.11 -6.06 -2.77
C LEU A 240 -14.43 -4.86 -3.69
N LEU A 241 -15.64 -4.31 -3.61
CA LEU A 241 -16.12 -3.24 -4.49
C LEU A 241 -16.79 -2.10 -3.69
N PRO A 242 -16.12 -1.52 -2.67
CA PRO A 242 -16.74 -0.52 -1.79
C PRO A 242 -17.25 0.70 -2.56
N GLY A 243 -16.48 1.20 -3.55
CA GLY A 243 -16.90 2.35 -4.34
C GLY A 243 -18.17 2.15 -5.17
N LEU A 244 -18.46 0.90 -5.59
CA LEU A 244 -19.67 0.59 -6.35
C LEU A 244 -20.87 0.43 -5.41
N VAL A 245 -20.67 -0.14 -4.22
CA VAL A 245 -21.71 -0.32 -3.20
C VAL A 245 -22.11 1.01 -2.56
N LEU A 246 -21.16 1.93 -2.40
CA LEU A 246 -21.40 3.25 -1.81
C LEU A 246 -22.04 4.27 -2.77
N ASP A 247 -22.11 3.96 -4.08
CA ASP A 247 -22.84 4.80 -5.04
C ASP A 247 -24.35 4.65 -4.82
N GLY A 248 -24.99 5.70 -4.30
CA GLY A 248 -26.44 5.71 -4.04
C GLY A 248 -27.31 5.57 -5.28
N THR A 249 -26.74 5.56 -6.49
CA THR A 249 -27.44 5.25 -7.74
C THR A 249 -27.40 3.76 -8.10
N VAL A 250 -26.62 2.96 -7.37
CA VAL A 250 -26.36 1.54 -7.63
C VAL A 250 -27.08 0.64 -6.61
N SER A 251 -27.62 -0.49 -7.07
CA SER A 251 -28.29 -1.50 -6.24
C SER A 251 -28.09 -2.91 -6.78
N GLU A 252 -28.48 -3.93 -6.01
CA GLU A 252 -28.44 -5.36 -6.41
C GLU A 252 -27.04 -5.83 -6.90
N VAL A 253 -25.98 -5.39 -6.21
CA VAL A 253 -24.60 -5.76 -6.56
C VAL A 253 -24.32 -7.22 -6.18
N GLU A 254 -23.96 -8.05 -7.16
CA GLU A 254 -23.49 -9.42 -6.96
C GLU A 254 -22.19 -9.64 -7.74
N LEU A 255 -21.16 -10.11 -7.05
CA LEU A 255 -19.92 -10.61 -7.63
C LEU A 255 -19.83 -12.12 -7.38
N SER A 256 -19.68 -12.91 -8.44
CA SER A 256 -19.60 -14.36 -8.31
C SER A 256 -18.65 -15.01 -9.31
N ALA A 257 -18.06 -16.15 -8.94
CA ALA A 257 -17.36 -17.06 -9.84
C ALA A 257 -18.25 -18.28 -10.11
N GLU A 258 -18.58 -18.53 -11.37
CA GLU A 258 -19.36 -19.70 -11.80
C GLU A 258 -18.44 -20.69 -12.52
N LEU A 259 -18.30 -21.89 -11.96
CA LEU A 259 -17.36 -22.92 -12.42
C LEU A 259 -18.03 -23.83 -13.46
N ILE A 260 -18.25 -23.27 -14.65
CA ILE A 260 -18.99 -23.90 -15.75
C ILE A 260 -18.27 -25.18 -16.19
N GLY A 261 -19.02 -26.28 -16.29
CA GLY A 261 -18.47 -27.56 -16.77
C GLY A 261 -17.41 -28.18 -15.85
N ALA A 262 -17.30 -27.72 -14.60
CA ALA A 262 -16.34 -28.25 -13.64
C ALA A 262 -16.45 -29.76 -13.48
N LYS A 263 -15.31 -30.45 -13.53
CA LYS A 263 -15.21 -31.91 -13.39
C LYS A 263 -13.82 -32.34 -12.96
N PHE A 264 -13.75 -33.45 -12.23
CA PHE A 264 -12.50 -34.12 -11.85
C PHE A 264 -12.09 -35.15 -12.92
N GLU A 265 -11.64 -34.65 -14.06
CA GLU A 265 -11.09 -35.48 -15.14
C GLU A 265 -9.74 -34.93 -15.59
N LYS A 266 -8.85 -35.82 -16.03
CA LYS A 266 -7.55 -35.40 -16.56
C LYS A 266 -7.73 -34.71 -17.92
N PRO A 267 -7.35 -33.43 -18.08
CA PRO A 267 -7.45 -32.72 -19.36
C PRO A 267 -6.45 -33.25 -20.40
N SER A 268 -6.71 -32.98 -21.68
CA SER A 268 -5.77 -33.27 -22.77
C SER A 268 -4.46 -32.51 -22.62
N ASP A 269 -3.34 -33.15 -22.93
CA ASP A 269 -2.00 -32.57 -22.81
C ASP A 269 -1.81 -31.30 -23.66
N SER A 270 -2.51 -31.20 -24.80
CA SER A 270 -2.48 -30.03 -25.69
C SER A 270 -3.00 -28.74 -25.04
N LEU A 271 -3.78 -28.85 -23.96
CA LEU A 271 -4.31 -27.69 -23.25
C LEU A 271 -3.25 -27.01 -22.37
N PHE A 272 -2.12 -27.68 -22.10
CA PHE A 272 -1.07 -27.19 -21.21
C PHE A 272 0.11 -26.55 -21.94
N THR A 273 0.00 -26.36 -23.26
CA THR A 273 1.06 -25.76 -24.09
C THR A 273 0.68 -24.36 -24.55
N LEU A 274 1.64 -23.43 -24.56
CA LEU A 274 1.50 -22.09 -25.13
C LEU A 274 2.52 -21.86 -26.24
N ALA A 275 2.04 -21.53 -27.43
CA ALA A 275 2.91 -21.18 -28.56
C ALA A 275 3.60 -19.84 -28.32
N MET A 276 4.84 -19.72 -28.78
CA MET A 276 5.56 -18.43 -28.76
C MET A 276 5.05 -17.57 -29.93
N PRO A 277 4.47 -16.38 -29.69
CA PRO A 277 4.09 -15.47 -30.76
C PRO A 277 5.33 -15.03 -31.56
N ALA A 278 5.14 -14.78 -32.85
CA ALA A 278 6.23 -14.33 -33.71
C ALA A 278 6.78 -12.97 -33.24
N GLY A 279 8.10 -12.88 -33.05
CA GLY A 279 8.76 -11.65 -32.60
C GLY A 279 8.69 -11.40 -31.09
N ALA A 280 8.03 -12.27 -30.32
CA ALA A 280 7.98 -12.14 -28.87
C ALA A 280 9.32 -12.53 -28.22
N LYS A 281 9.68 -11.83 -27.15
CA LYS A 281 10.91 -12.06 -26.38
C LYS A 281 10.63 -13.04 -25.24
N PRO A 282 11.45 -14.10 -25.08
CA PRO A 282 11.37 -14.97 -23.92
C PRO A 282 11.91 -14.24 -22.69
N MET A 283 11.12 -14.22 -21.61
CA MET A 283 11.40 -13.49 -20.38
C MET A 283 11.37 -14.43 -19.18
N LYS A 284 12.31 -14.31 -18.25
CA LYS A 284 12.27 -14.90 -16.91
C LYS A 284 11.27 -14.20 -16.00
N SER A 285 11.05 -12.91 -16.23
CA SER A 285 10.02 -12.08 -15.59
C SER A 285 9.66 -10.90 -16.51
N PHE A 286 8.41 -10.45 -16.47
CA PHE A 286 7.94 -9.32 -17.26
C PHE A 286 8.61 -8.01 -16.83
N VAL A 287 8.85 -7.12 -17.80
CA VAL A 287 9.46 -5.81 -17.56
C VAL A 287 8.59 -4.74 -18.21
N ILE A 288 8.09 -3.80 -17.40
CA ILE A 288 7.33 -2.65 -17.88
C ILE A 288 8.31 -1.57 -18.38
N PRO A 289 8.11 -0.98 -19.57
CA PRO A 289 8.93 0.13 -20.04
C PRO A 289 8.76 1.37 -19.14
N PRO A 290 9.81 2.20 -18.99
CA PRO A 290 9.68 3.46 -18.28
C PRO A 290 8.65 4.35 -18.98
N ARG A 291 7.96 5.19 -18.20
CA ARG A 291 6.99 6.13 -18.77
C ARG A 291 7.73 7.10 -19.69
N PRO A 292 7.25 7.30 -20.93
CA PRO A 292 7.88 8.26 -21.83
C PRO A 292 7.73 9.68 -21.25
N LEU A 293 8.73 10.52 -21.53
CA LEU A 293 8.61 11.95 -21.27
C LEU A 293 7.35 12.52 -21.95
N PRO A 294 6.64 13.47 -21.31
CA PRO A 294 5.44 14.07 -21.88
C PRO A 294 5.70 14.81 -23.19
N THR A 295 6.96 15.17 -23.46
CA THR A 295 7.40 15.77 -24.72
C THR A 295 8.85 15.39 -25.03
N PRO A 296 9.24 15.21 -26.31
CA PRO A 296 10.65 15.08 -26.71
C PRO A 296 11.41 16.42 -26.69
N LEU A 297 10.74 17.53 -26.33
CA LEU A 297 11.28 18.88 -26.44
C LEU A 297 12.09 19.36 -25.22
N PHE A 298 12.16 18.58 -24.14
CA PHE A 298 12.99 18.94 -22.98
C PHE A 298 14.43 19.27 -23.39
N GLY A 299 14.93 20.41 -22.90
CA GLY A 299 16.27 20.94 -23.15
C GLY A 299 16.49 21.50 -24.55
N ARG A 300 15.52 21.38 -25.46
CA ARG A 300 15.62 21.89 -26.83
C ARG A 300 15.22 23.35 -26.89
N VAL A 301 15.92 24.11 -27.72
CA VAL A 301 15.53 25.46 -28.11
C VAL A 301 14.26 25.36 -28.94
N VAL A 302 13.22 26.11 -28.57
CA VAL A 302 11.97 26.11 -29.33
C VAL A 302 12.13 26.85 -30.66
N GLU A 303 11.43 26.36 -31.67
CA GLU A 303 11.35 27.02 -32.98
C GLU A 303 10.70 28.41 -32.85
N ASP A 304 10.75 29.19 -33.93
CA ASP A 304 10.16 30.52 -33.96
C ASP A 304 8.64 30.42 -33.74
N PHE A 305 8.13 31.22 -32.81
CA PHE A 305 6.70 31.38 -32.57
C PHE A 305 6.38 32.85 -32.28
N TYR A 306 5.10 33.19 -32.39
CA TYR A 306 4.60 34.47 -31.90
C TYR A 306 3.18 34.33 -31.38
N PHE A 307 2.81 35.23 -30.48
CA PHE A 307 1.43 35.38 -30.04
C PHE A 307 0.91 36.79 -30.33
N THR A 308 -0.41 36.94 -30.35
CA THR A 308 -1.06 38.25 -30.46
C THR A 308 -1.61 38.64 -29.09
N SER A 309 -1.17 39.77 -28.54
CA SER A 309 -1.64 40.26 -27.24
C SER A 309 -3.07 40.77 -27.30
N ALA A 310 -3.67 41.04 -26.14
CA ALA A 310 -5.00 41.64 -26.07
C ALA A 310 -5.10 43.03 -26.76
N ALA A 311 -3.97 43.74 -26.90
CA ALA A 311 -3.86 45.03 -27.60
C ALA A 311 -3.46 44.87 -29.08
N GLU A 312 -3.63 43.67 -29.65
CA GLU A 312 -3.27 43.32 -31.04
C GLU A 312 -1.79 43.47 -31.39
N LYS A 313 -0.92 43.57 -30.38
CA LYS A 313 0.53 43.61 -30.59
C LYS A 313 1.06 42.19 -30.76
N ARG A 314 1.89 41.98 -31.77
CA ARG A 314 2.67 40.75 -31.95
C ARG A 314 3.78 40.67 -30.88
N ILE A 315 3.85 39.54 -30.18
CA ILE A 315 4.92 39.17 -29.24
C ILE A 315 5.60 37.95 -29.82
N ALA A 316 6.78 38.13 -30.41
CA ALA A 316 7.60 37.05 -30.96
C ALA A 316 8.47 36.40 -29.87
N ARG A 317 9.00 35.20 -30.13
CA ARG A 317 9.95 34.51 -29.24
C ARG A 317 11.08 35.46 -28.79
N ASP A 318 11.69 36.18 -29.72
CA ASP A 318 12.85 37.03 -29.45
C ASP A 318 12.50 38.25 -28.56
N ASP A 319 11.22 38.66 -28.49
CA ASP A 319 10.76 39.69 -27.54
C ASP A 319 10.80 39.20 -26.08
N LEU A 320 10.95 37.88 -25.88
CA LEU A 320 10.99 37.21 -24.59
C LEU A 320 12.42 36.74 -24.22
N ALA A 321 13.43 37.13 -25.00
CA ALA A 321 14.81 36.72 -24.78
C ALA A 321 15.35 37.17 -23.40
N GLU A 322 16.33 36.44 -22.88
CA GLU A 322 16.99 36.69 -21.58
C GLU A 322 16.07 36.61 -20.35
N LYS A 323 14.80 36.24 -20.53
CA LYS A 323 13.82 36.02 -19.46
C LYS A 323 13.47 34.55 -19.32
N ILE A 324 13.13 34.14 -18.11
CA ILE A 324 12.42 32.89 -17.87
C ILE A 324 10.95 33.12 -18.25
N VAL A 325 10.42 32.32 -19.16
CA VAL A 325 9.04 32.49 -19.67
C VAL A 325 8.18 31.34 -19.22
N VAL A 326 7.10 31.64 -18.52
CA VAL A 326 6.08 30.67 -18.11
C VAL A 326 4.84 30.86 -18.99
N LEU A 327 4.55 29.86 -19.80
CA LEU A 327 3.43 29.84 -20.75
C LEU A 327 2.37 28.86 -20.26
N GLY A 328 1.13 29.32 -20.11
CA GLY A 328 -0.01 28.48 -19.75
C GLY A 328 -1.05 28.41 -20.84
N TRP A 329 -1.15 27.30 -21.57
CA TRP A 329 -2.19 27.09 -22.57
C TRP A 329 -3.52 26.73 -21.93
N PHE A 330 -4.58 27.42 -22.34
CA PHE A 330 -5.90 27.22 -21.79
C PHE A 330 -7.02 27.37 -22.82
N HIS A 331 -8.18 26.82 -22.45
CA HIS A 331 -9.48 27.04 -23.07
C HIS A 331 -10.56 27.01 -21.98
N ASP A 332 -11.83 27.16 -22.37
CA ASP A 332 -12.96 27.11 -21.43
C ASP A 332 -13.16 25.69 -20.84
N ASN A 333 -12.57 25.43 -19.67
CA ASN A 333 -12.63 24.16 -18.94
C ASN A 333 -12.30 24.38 -17.45
N PRO A 334 -13.02 23.73 -16.50
CA PRO A 334 -12.73 23.85 -15.06
C PRO A 334 -11.28 23.51 -14.65
N ALA A 335 -10.63 22.54 -15.31
CA ALA A 335 -9.23 22.22 -15.03
C ALA A 335 -8.28 23.35 -15.46
N CYS A 336 -8.63 24.08 -16.52
CA CYS A 336 -7.89 25.27 -16.96
C CYS A 336 -8.06 26.43 -15.97
N GLU A 337 -9.27 26.65 -15.43
CA GLU A 337 -9.52 27.68 -14.42
C GLU A 337 -8.60 27.52 -13.21
N ALA A 338 -8.59 26.34 -12.60
CA ALA A 338 -7.73 26.06 -11.44
C ALA A 338 -6.24 26.27 -11.75
N THR A 339 -5.81 25.85 -12.94
CA THR A 339 -4.40 25.98 -13.35
C THR A 339 -4.00 27.45 -13.61
N MET A 340 -4.88 28.24 -14.22
CA MET A 340 -4.62 29.67 -14.46
C MET A 340 -4.62 30.47 -13.13
N GLN A 341 -5.46 30.09 -12.16
CA GLN A 341 -5.43 30.67 -10.81
C GLN A 341 -4.08 30.42 -10.13
N GLU A 342 -3.54 29.21 -10.22
CA GLU A 342 -2.22 28.88 -9.69
C GLU A 342 -1.08 29.63 -10.41
N LEU A 343 -1.14 29.80 -11.73
CA LEU A 343 -0.20 30.65 -12.46
C LEU A 343 -0.26 32.12 -12.00
N SER A 344 -1.47 32.66 -11.78
CA SER A 344 -1.64 34.01 -11.26
C SER A 344 -1.01 34.15 -9.87
N ARG A 345 -1.17 33.15 -9.00
CA ARG A 345 -0.54 33.11 -7.67
C ARG A 345 0.98 33.06 -7.76
N ALA A 346 1.56 32.24 -8.67
CA ALA A 346 3.01 32.23 -8.92
C ALA A 346 3.53 33.61 -9.35
N LYS A 347 2.86 34.25 -10.32
CA LYS A 347 3.22 35.61 -10.78
C LYS A 347 3.22 36.61 -9.63
N SER A 348 2.21 36.57 -8.75
CA SER A 348 2.16 37.44 -7.57
C SER A 348 3.29 37.16 -6.58
N LYS A 349 3.64 35.89 -6.34
CA LYS A 349 4.78 35.50 -5.48
C LYS A 349 6.14 35.93 -6.05
N LEU A 350 6.23 36.05 -7.37
CA LEU A 350 7.45 36.43 -8.11
C LEU A 350 7.42 37.89 -8.61
N ALA A 351 6.53 38.74 -8.08
CA ALA A 351 6.29 40.08 -8.61
C ALA A 351 7.54 40.99 -8.62
N GLU A 352 8.49 40.76 -7.71
CA GLU A 352 9.75 41.50 -7.64
C GLU A 352 10.80 41.02 -8.67
N ASN A 353 10.59 39.86 -9.28
CA ASN A 353 11.53 39.27 -10.24
C ASN A 353 11.22 39.71 -11.68
N THR A 354 11.90 40.78 -12.12
CA THR A 354 11.75 41.33 -13.48
C THR A 354 12.31 40.45 -14.60
N LYS A 355 13.00 39.35 -14.27
CA LYS A 355 13.54 38.39 -15.24
C LYS A 355 12.56 37.27 -15.61
N VAL A 356 11.32 37.33 -15.14
CA VAL A 356 10.31 36.29 -15.37
C VAL A 356 9.09 36.89 -16.04
N GLU A 357 8.60 36.22 -17.08
CA GLU A 357 7.39 36.62 -17.79
C GLU A 357 6.36 35.49 -17.71
N PHE A 358 5.12 35.82 -17.34
CA PHE A 358 4.00 34.89 -17.31
C PHE A 358 3.00 35.27 -18.39
N LEU A 359 2.60 34.31 -19.24
CA LEU A 359 1.60 34.53 -20.28
C LEU A 359 0.49 33.46 -20.22
N ALA A 360 -0.76 33.91 -20.19
CA ALA A 360 -1.92 33.06 -20.40
C ALA A 360 -2.20 32.96 -21.90
N VAL A 361 -2.01 31.77 -22.48
CA VAL A 361 -2.06 31.53 -23.92
C VAL A 361 -3.41 30.91 -24.30
N ALA A 362 -4.28 31.71 -24.88
CA ALA A 362 -5.60 31.26 -25.33
C ALA A 362 -5.52 30.56 -26.70
N THR A 363 -6.18 29.41 -26.80
CA THR A 363 -6.29 28.62 -28.05
C THR A 363 -7.66 28.68 -28.71
N ASP A 364 -8.58 29.48 -28.16
CA ASP A 364 -9.88 29.73 -28.77
C ASP A 364 -9.71 30.23 -30.23
N PRO A 365 -10.60 29.83 -31.16
CA PRO A 365 -10.52 30.24 -32.56
C PRO A 365 -10.38 31.75 -32.74
N ALA A 366 -9.75 32.19 -33.83
CA ALA A 366 -9.58 33.62 -34.14
C ALA A 366 -10.92 34.40 -34.18
N THR A 367 -12.04 33.72 -34.45
CA THR A 367 -13.39 34.29 -34.41
C THR A 367 -13.88 34.67 -33.02
N THR A 368 -13.33 34.09 -31.95
CA THR A 368 -13.69 34.44 -30.57
C THR A 368 -13.13 35.82 -30.25
N PRO A 369 -13.95 36.83 -29.88
CA PRO A 369 -13.43 38.16 -29.57
C PRO A 369 -12.52 38.16 -28.34
N THR A 370 -11.45 38.96 -28.36
CA THR A 370 -10.50 39.08 -27.23
C THR A 370 -11.20 39.51 -25.94
N SER A 371 -12.24 40.34 -26.02
CA SER A 371 -13.03 40.76 -24.86
C SER A 371 -13.67 39.59 -24.11
N VAL A 372 -14.11 38.53 -24.81
CA VAL A 372 -14.66 37.32 -24.17
C VAL A 372 -13.58 36.59 -23.37
N LEU A 373 -12.38 36.49 -23.91
CA LEU A 373 -11.24 35.84 -23.27
C LEU A 373 -10.76 36.63 -22.05
N SER A 374 -10.69 37.96 -22.15
CA SER A 374 -10.37 38.85 -21.03
C SER A 374 -11.41 38.73 -19.92
N SER A 375 -12.71 38.79 -20.26
CA SER A 375 -13.78 38.60 -19.27
C SER A 375 -13.75 37.21 -18.62
N ARG A 376 -13.31 36.17 -19.33
CA ARG A 376 -13.13 34.83 -18.76
C ARG A 376 -12.04 34.81 -17.69
N LEU A 377 -10.87 35.38 -17.97
CA LEU A 377 -9.79 35.47 -16.97
C LEU A 377 -10.19 36.34 -15.77
N GLU A 378 -10.93 37.44 -16.00
CA GLU A 378 -11.49 38.27 -14.92
C GLU A 378 -12.48 37.49 -14.04
N GLN A 379 -13.38 36.70 -14.64
CA GLN A 379 -14.32 35.84 -13.92
C GLN A 379 -13.60 34.79 -13.07
N TRP A 380 -12.53 34.20 -13.61
CA TRP A 380 -11.67 33.25 -12.91
C TRP A 380 -10.74 33.91 -11.88
N ARG A 381 -10.75 35.26 -11.77
CA ARG A 381 -9.88 36.05 -10.89
C ARG A 381 -8.38 35.82 -11.17
N VAL A 382 -8.05 35.72 -12.46
CA VAL A 382 -6.69 35.50 -12.95
C VAL A 382 -6.10 36.82 -13.42
N ASP A 383 -5.01 37.27 -12.80
CA ASP A 383 -4.22 38.42 -13.24
C ASP A 383 -3.00 37.96 -14.04
N LEU A 384 -3.23 37.55 -15.29
CA LEU A 384 -2.17 37.17 -16.22
C LEU A 384 -2.30 37.94 -17.54
N PRO A 385 -1.17 38.38 -18.13
CA PRO A 385 -1.18 38.89 -19.49
C PRO A 385 -1.77 37.87 -20.47
N LEU A 386 -2.86 38.24 -21.13
CA LEU A 386 -3.52 37.42 -22.14
C LEU A 386 -2.81 37.57 -23.48
N VAL A 387 -2.47 36.43 -24.08
CA VAL A 387 -2.00 36.32 -25.45
C VAL A 387 -2.76 35.23 -26.20
N ARG A 388 -2.81 35.32 -27.52
CA ARG A 388 -3.58 34.41 -28.38
C ARG A 388 -2.66 33.63 -29.31
N ASP A 389 -2.90 32.35 -29.40
CA ASP A 389 -2.22 31.42 -30.29
C ASP A 389 -3.11 31.10 -31.51
N THR A 390 -3.22 32.05 -32.44
CA THR A 390 -4.08 31.90 -33.63
C THR A 390 -3.47 31.01 -34.72
N GLU A 391 -2.16 30.79 -34.70
CA GLU A 391 -1.44 29.93 -35.65
C GLU A 391 -1.29 28.48 -35.14
N ALA A 392 -1.84 28.18 -33.95
CA ALA A 392 -1.75 26.89 -33.28
C ALA A 392 -0.30 26.42 -33.00
N PHE A 393 0.60 27.35 -32.64
CA PHE A 393 1.97 27.05 -32.24
C PHE A 393 2.04 26.10 -31.05
N GLY A 394 1.07 26.13 -30.14
CA GLY A 394 0.94 25.15 -29.07
C GLY A 394 0.96 23.73 -29.61
N LYS A 395 0.26 23.45 -30.72
CA LYS A 395 0.25 22.14 -31.37
C LYS A 395 1.49 21.91 -32.25
N THR A 396 1.86 22.89 -33.08
CA THR A 396 2.86 22.69 -34.15
C THR A 396 4.31 22.86 -33.67
N VAL A 397 4.56 23.74 -32.71
CA VAL A 397 5.89 24.04 -32.16
C VAL A 397 6.10 23.36 -30.81
N PHE A 398 5.11 23.43 -29.92
CA PHE A 398 5.23 22.88 -28.55
C PHE A 398 4.70 21.45 -28.41
N GLY A 399 4.01 20.90 -29.42
CA GLY A 399 3.49 19.53 -29.39
C GLY A 399 2.38 19.29 -28.37
N ILE A 400 1.65 20.33 -27.97
CA ILE A 400 0.59 20.27 -26.96
C ILE A 400 -0.63 19.53 -27.53
N LEU A 401 -0.98 18.41 -26.90
CA LEU A 401 -2.12 17.57 -27.26
C LEU A 401 -3.34 17.79 -26.36
N LEU A 402 -3.12 18.25 -25.14
CA LEU A 402 -4.13 18.40 -24.08
C LEU A 402 -3.96 19.73 -23.36
N GLN A 403 -5.05 20.23 -22.78
CA GLN A 403 -5.05 21.46 -22.01
C GLN A 403 -5.76 21.22 -20.66
N PRO A 404 -5.34 21.90 -19.58
CA PRO A 404 -4.26 22.89 -19.54
C PRO A 404 -2.87 22.25 -19.72
N THR A 405 -1.93 23.02 -20.29
CA THR A 405 -0.52 22.63 -20.37
C THR A 405 0.36 23.82 -20.06
N ILE A 406 1.42 23.60 -19.28
CA ILE A 406 2.38 24.60 -18.87
C ILE A 406 3.74 24.27 -19.44
N VAL A 407 4.39 25.30 -19.99
CA VAL A 407 5.75 25.23 -20.50
C VAL A 407 6.56 26.34 -19.84
N VAL A 408 7.73 25.98 -19.31
CA VAL A 408 8.71 26.95 -18.80
C VAL A 408 9.91 26.97 -19.74
N LEU A 409 10.25 28.15 -20.24
CA LEU A 409 11.42 28.41 -21.06
C LEU A 409 12.48 29.14 -20.24
N ASP A 410 13.75 28.82 -20.45
CA ASP A 410 14.86 29.64 -19.95
C ASP A 410 15.13 30.86 -20.85
N GLY A 411 16.09 31.71 -20.45
CA GLY A 411 16.50 32.91 -21.19
C GLY A 411 17.09 32.64 -22.59
N ASN A 412 17.38 31.38 -22.92
CA ASN A 412 17.82 30.94 -24.26
C ASN A 412 16.71 30.22 -25.02
N HIS A 413 15.47 30.33 -24.55
CA HIS A 413 14.27 29.68 -25.12
C HIS A 413 14.33 28.15 -25.14
N ARG A 414 15.07 27.53 -24.22
CA ARG A 414 15.01 26.07 -24.06
C ARG A 414 13.86 25.68 -23.17
N ILE A 415 13.16 24.60 -23.52
CA ILE A 415 12.12 24.03 -22.66
C ILE A 415 12.77 23.37 -21.45
N GLN A 416 12.52 23.94 -20.28
CA GLN A 416 13.00 23.43 -19.00
C GLN A 416 11.94 22.56 -18.32
N ILE A 417 10.67 22.95 -18.41
CA ILE A 417 9.53 22.20 -17.86
C ILE A 417 8.42 22.09 -18.90
N PHE A 418 7.78 20.93 -18.95
CA PHE A 418 6.58 20.67 -19.75
C PHE A 418 5.61 19.83 -18.93
N GLN A 419 4.48 20.42 -18.54
CA GLN A 419 3.52 19.81 -17.63
C GLN A 419 2.12 19.84 -18.23
N THR A 420 1.49 18.67 -18.36
CA THR A 420 0.11 18.53 -18.82
C THR A 420 -0.84 18.31 -17.65
N GLY A 421 -2.01 18.94 -17.70
CA GLY A 421 -3.06 18.79 -16.68
C GLY A 421 -2.94 19.78 -15.51
N GLY A 422 -3.95 19.76 -14.65
CA GLY A 422 -4.02 20.66 -13.49
C GLY A 422 -3.16 20.18 -12.33
N ASN A 423 -2.52 21.13 -11.64
CA ASN A 423 -1.65 20.87 -10.49
C ASN A 423 -1.94 21.88 -9.38
N PRO A 424 -2.46 21.44 -8.22
CA PRO A 424 -2.86 22.35 -7.15
C PRO A 424 -1.66 23.00 -6.42
N GLN A 425 -0.44 22.52 -6.61
CA GLN A 425 0.80 23.10 -6.02
C GLN A 425 1.64 23.87 -7.05
N LEU A 426 1.09 24.10 -8.24
CA LEU A 426 1.83 24.69 -9.33
C LEU A 426 2.45 26.04 -8.94
N ALA A 427 1.77 26.86 -8.13
CA ALA A 427 2.30 28.16 -7.76
C ALA A 427 3.65 28.06 -7.03
N ASP A 428 3.75 27.17 -6.04
CA ASP A 428 4.97 26.98 -5.25
C ASP A 428 6.07 26.29 -6.05
N GLN A 429 5.72 25.29 -6.86
CA GLN A 429 6.67 24.62 -7.74
C GLN A 429 7.30 25.60 -8.74
N LEU A 430 6.52 26.53 -9.31
CA LEU A 430 7.03 27.52 -10.23
C LEU A 430 7.98 28.52 -9.56
N VAL A 431 7.75 28.89 -8.30
CA VAL A 431 8.70 29.73 -7.55
C VAL A 431 10.05 29.03 -7.42
N GLU A 432 10.05 27.74 -7.08
CA GLU A 432 11.26 26.93 -6.96
C GLU A 432 11.97 26.75 -8.31
N ILE A 433 11.22 26.35 -9.35
CA ILE A 433 11.72 26.18 -10.73
C ILE A 433 12.36 27.48 -11.21
N VAL A 434 11.67 28.61 -11.06
CA VAL A 434 12.19 29.93 -11.46
C VAL A 434 13.45 30.28 -10.67
N GLY A 435 13.50 29.98 -9.36
CA GLY A 435 14.69 30.19 -8.53
C GLY A 435 15.90 29.40 -9.03
N ARG A 436 15.71 28.12 -9.34
CA ARG A 436 16.74 27.22 -9.87
C ARG A 436 17.25 27.66 -11.25
N LEU A 437 16.35 27.99 -12.16
CA LEU A 437 16.70 28.53 -13.48
C LEU A 437 17.41 29.89 -13.36
N GLY A 438 16.97 30.75 -12.44
CA GLY A 438 17.61 32.02 -12.13
C GLY A 438 19.04 31.85 -11.56
N GLY A 439 19.30 30.73 -10.88
CA GLY A 439 20.62 30.29 -10.43
C GLY A 439 21.51 29.68 -11.53
N GLY A 440 20.99 29.52 -12.75
CA GLY A 440 21.72 28.96 -13.89
C GLY A 440 21.67 27.43 -14.01
N GLU A 441 20.76 26.77 -13.29
CA GLU A 441 20.58 25.32 -13.37
C GLU A 441 19.87 24.91 -14.68
N ASP A 442 20.31 23.80 -15.29
CA ASP A 442 19.62 23.15 -16.41
C ASP A 442 18.77 21.99 -15.90
N ILE A 443 17.50 22.29 -15.60
CA ILE A 443 16.57 21.32 -15.03
C ILE A 443 16.23 20.23 -16.04
N ALA A 444 16.08 20.59 -17.32
CA ALA A 444 15.77 19.64 -18.38
C ALA A 444 16.89 18.62 -18.60
N ALA A 445 18.17 19.03 -18.47
CA ALA A 445 19.29 18.09 -18.57
C ALA A 445 19.18 16.94 -17.55
N GLY A 446 18.79 17.24 -16.31
CA GLY A 446 18.56 16.22 -15.28
C GLY A 446 17.43 15.25 -15.65
N ILE A 447 16.30 15.78 -16.11
CA ILE A 447 15.14 14.98 -16.55
C ILE A 447 15.50 14.06 -17.72
N VAL A 448 16.21 14.58 -18.72
CA VAL A 448 16.62 13.82 -19.92
C VAL A 448 17.67 12.76 -19.58
N GLU A 449 18.60 13.05 -18.69
CA GLU A 449 19.58 12.05 -18.23
C GLU A 449 18.91 10.92 -17.45
N GLN A 450 17.95 11.24 -16.58
CA GLN A 450 17.18 10.24 -15.84
C GLN A 450 16.36 9.35 -16.77
N ASP A 451 15.61 9.91 -17.74
CA ASP A 451 14.86 9.12 -18.73
C ASP A 451 15.81 8.22 -19.56
N ARG A 452 16.98 8.72 -19.95
CA ARG A 452 17.98 7.92 -20.67
C ARG A 452 18.49 6.75 -19.82
N ALA A 453 18.88 7.01 -18.57
CA ALA A 453 19.37 5.98 -17.65
C ALA A 453 18.29 4.91 -17.40
N GLN A 454 17.03 5.31 -17.22
CA GLN A 454 15.90 4.39 -17.06
C GLN A 454 15.67 3.54 -18.31
N ARG A 455 15.75 4.12 -19.52
CA ARG A 455 15.63 3.39 -20.77
C ARG A 455 16.77 2.41 -21.00
N GLU A 456 18.01 2.83 -20.74
CA GLU A 456 19.17 1.93 -20.82
C GLU A 456 19.04 0.76 -19.84
N GLN A 457 18.56 1.02 -18.62
CA GLN A 457 18.32 -0.03 -17.64
C GLN A 457 17.21 -0.99 -18.10
N TYR A 458 16.12 -0.46 -18.65
CA TYR A 458 15.05 -1.25 -19.25
C TYR A 458 15.57 -2.12 -20.40
N GLU A 459 16.33 -1.56 -21.33
CA GLU A 459 16.91 -2.31 -22.46
C GLU A 459 17.86 -3.41 -22.00
N LYS A 460 18.69 -3.15 -20.99
CA LYS A 460 19.55 -4.16 -20.37
C LYS A 460 18.74 -5.29 -19.75
N LEU A 461 17.68 -4.97 -18.99
CA LEU A 461 16.79 -5.97 -18.40
C LEU A 461 16.13 -6.80 -19.50
N VAL A 462 15.53 -6.16 -20.51
CA VAL A 462 14.88 -6.88 -21.62
C VAL A 462 15.86 -7.76 -22.39
N ALA A 463 17.08 -7.28 -22.64
CA ALA A 463 18.13 -8.08 -23.29
C ALA A 463 18.57 -9.29 -22.45
N ALA A 464 18.55 -9.17 -21.12
CA ALA A 464 18.81 -10.26 -20.19
C ALA A 464 17.63 -11.23 -20.02
N GLY A 465 16.49 -10.96 -20.66
CA GLY A 465 15.25 -11.71 -20.49
C GLY A 465 14.49 -11.32 -19.22
N GLY A 466 14.66 -10.12 -18.71
CA GLY A 466 14.06 -9.64 -17.47
C GLY A 466 14.88 -10.01 -16.22
N PRO A 467 14.45 -9.52 -15.03
CA PRO A 467 15.07 -9.91 -13.78
C PRO A 467 14.92 -11.42 -13.54
N GLU A 468 15.75 -11.98 -12.68
CA GLU A 468 15.51 -13.32 -12.18
C GLU A 468 14.12 -13.36 -11.53
N ALA A 469 13.36 -14.42 -11.80
CA ALA A 469 12.06 -14.60 -11.19
C ALA A 469 12.22 -14.49 -9.67
N GLY A 470 11.42 -13.61 -9.05
CA GLY A 470 11.47 -13.41 -7.62
C GLY A 470 11.19 -14.74 -6.93
N GLN A 471 12.01 -15.10 -5.95
CA GLN A 471 11.55 -16.10 -4.99
C GLN A 471 10.38 -15.46 -4.26
N VAL A 472 9.20 -16.06 -4.35
CA VAL A 472 8.10 -15.73 -3.46
C VAL A 472 8.51 -16.24 -2.10
N ILE A 473 9.00 -15.33 -1.28
CA ILE A 473 9.44 -15.63 0.07
C ILE A 473 8.18 -15.70 0.90
N GLU A 474 7.73 -16.91 1.16
CA GLU A 474 6.88 -17.08 2.30
C GLU A 474 7.82 -16.96 3.58
N LEU A 475 7.59 -16.06 4.57
CA LEU A 475 8.06 -15.97 6.00
C LEU A 475 7.34 -16.85 7.08
N PRO A 476 7.95 -17.78 7.80
CA PRO A 476 7.27 -18.83 8.61
C PRO A 476 5.97 -18.51 9.35
N GLU A 477 5.06 -19.49 9.50
CA GLU A 477 4.10 -19.36 10.62
C GLU A 477 4.93 -19.14 11.87
N ALA A 478 4.67 -18.03 12.55
CA ALA A 478 5.47 -17.68 13.69
C ALA A 478 5.20 -18.69 14.80
N VAL A 479 6.18 -19.53 15.08
CA VAL A 479 6.11 -20.48 16.20
C VAL A 479 6.33 -19.70 17.47
N ILE A 480 5.26 -19.51 18.25
CA ILE A 480 5.34 -18.79 19.52
C ILE A 480 6.32 -19.50 20.45
N ARG A 481 7.38 -18.78 20.82
CA ARG A 481 8.42 -19.32 21.70
C ARG A 481 7.91 -19.46 23.12
N PRO A 482 8.34 -20.51 23.87
CA PRO A 482 8.07 -20.60 25.29
C PRO A 482 8.56 -19.36 26.03
N ALA A 483 7.80 -18.93 27.04
CA ALA A 483 8.17 -17.77 27.85
C ALA A 483 9.59 -17.89 28.41
N SER A 484 10.36 -16.80 28.36
CA SER A 484 11.71 -16.73 28.90
C SER A 484 11.91 -15.43 29.66
N SER A 485 12.84 -15.41 30.61
CA SER A 485 13.27 -14.17 31.26
C SER A 485 14.36 -13.46 30.44
N PRO A 486 14.45 -12.12 30.52
CA PRO A 486 15.61 -11.39 30.01
C PRO A 486 16.90 -11.82 30.71
N SER A 487 18.02 -11.62 30.02
CA SER A 487 19.34 -12.11 30.43
C SER A 487 20.26 -11.04 31.02
N LYS A 488 20.03 -9.78 30.64
CA LYS A 488 20.85 -8.61 30.95
C LYS A 488 20.09 -7.55 31.76
N MET A 489 18.77 -7.56 31.75
CA MET A 489 17.91 -6.68 32.55
C MET A 489 16.95 -7.46 33.45
N LYS A 490 16.44 -6.80 34.49
CA LYS A 490 15.39 -7.36 35.35
C LYS A 490 14.05 -6.70 35.03
N LEU A 491 13.03 -7.53 34.81
CA LEU A 491 11.64 -7.10 34.68
C LEU A 491 10.88 -7.34 35.98
N THR A 492 10.37 -6.26 36.57
CA THR A 492 9.47 -6.34 37.72
C THR A 492 8.06 -5.99 37.27
N LYS A 493 7.12 -6.94 37.35
CA LYS A 493 5.72 -6.71 36.97
C LYS A 493 5.12 -5.61 37.84
N VAL A 494 4.63 -4.54 37.21
CA VAL A 494 3.92 -3.45 37.88
C VAL A 494 2.43 -3.80 37.97
N PHE A 495 1.86 -4.28 36.88
CA PHE A 495 0.48 -4.74 36.83
C PHE A 495 0.29 -5.78 35.71
N GLU A 496 -0.81 -6.52 35.81
CA GLU A 496 -1.38 -7.32 34.73
C GLU A 496 -2.90 -7.18 34.81
N THR A 497 -3.55 -6.90 33.68
CA THR A 497 -5.01 -6.75 33.62
C THR A 497 -5.58 -7.52 32.44
N SER A 498 -6.71 -8.18 32.68
CA SER A 498 -7.58 -8.78 31.67
C SER A 498 -8.89 -8.00 31.53
N GLU A 499 -8.96 -6.78 32.09
CA GLU A 499 -10.16 -5.94 32.03
C GLU A 499 -10.38 -5.35 30.62
N ILE A 500 -9.32 -5.29 29.80
CA ILE A 500 -9.36 -4.84 28.41
C ILE A 500 -9.63 -6.06 27.53
N ALA A 501 -10.76 -6.05 26.83
CA ALA A 501 -11.16 -7.11 25.92
C ALA A 501 -10.36 -7.03 24.62
N ARG A 502 -9.44 -7.98 24.40
CA ARG A 502 -8.56 -8.04 23.21
C ARG A 502 -7.73 -6.77 23.05
N PRO A 503 -6.77 -6.50 23.95
CA PRO A 503 -5.92 -5.32 23.85
C PRO A 503 -5.05 -5.40 22.59
N GLY A 504 -4.96 -4.31 21.85
CA GLY A 504 -4.15 -4.16 20.64
C GLY A 504 -3.00 -3.16 20.85
N ASN A 505 -2.78 -2.32 19.84
CA ASN A 505 -1.70 -1.33 19.87
C ASN A 505 -1.78 -0.38 21.06
N LEU A 506 -0.59 0.02 21.54
CA LEU A 506 -0.37 0.75 22.78
C LEU A 506 0.34 2.08 22.51
N TYR A 507 -0.08 3.13 23.22
CA TYR A 507 0.47 4.46 23.06
C TYR A 507 0.73 5.10 24.42
N VAL A 508 1.96 5.51 24.68
CA VAL A 508 2.32 6.24 25.89
C VAL A 508 2.30 7.73 25.60
N ILE A 509 1.60 8.48 26.45
CA ILE A 509 1.54 9.93 26.45
C ILE A 509 2.29 10.44 27.68
N GLU A 510 3.40 11.13 27.46
CA GLU A 510 4.24 11.71 28.51
C GLU A 510 4.41 13.22 28.27
N GLU A 511 4.19 14.00 29.32
CA GLU A 511 4.35 15.46 29.27
C GLU A 511 5.06 15.97 30.52
N GLU A 512 5.88 17.01 30.36
CA GLU A 512 6.51 17.67 31.49
C GLU A 512 5.45 18.27 32.43
N GLY A 513 5.52 17.90 33.71
CA GLY A 513 4.62 18.42 34.73
C GLY A 513 3.22 17.81 34.77
N ARG A 514 2.92 16.75 33.99
CA ARG A 514 1.65 16.02 34.07
C ARG A 514 1.86 14.51 34.26
N PRO A 515 0.90 13.81 34.90
CA PRO A 515 0.93 12.36 34.97
C PRO A 515 0.86 11.75 33.56
N ALA A 516 1.79 10.86 33.27
CA ALA A 516 1.80 10.10 32.04
C ALA A 516 0.62 9.12 31.98
N LYS A 517 0.19 8.80 30.75
CA LYS A 517 -0.96 7.94 30.47
C LYS A 517 -0.59 6.89 29.44
N LEU A 518 -1.29 5.76 29.50
CA LEU A 518 -1.23 4.69 28.52
C LEU A 518 -2.59 4.58 27.82
N LEU A 519 -2.59 4.64 26.49
CA LEU A 519 -3.76 4.34 25.67
C LEU A 519 -3.61 2.94 25.08
N ALA A 520 -4.69 2.16 25.12
CA ALA A 520 -4.78 0.85 24.48
C ALA A 520 -6.01 0.79 23.58
N ILE A 521 -5.83 0.27 22.37
CA ILE A 521 -6.97 -0.07 21.51
C ILE A 521 -7.61 -1.35 22.06
N GLU A 522 -8.90 -1.31 22.40
CA GLU A 522 -9.71 -2.44 22.84
C GLU A 522 -10.58 -2.93 21.68
N GLY A 523 -10.27 -4.13 21.17
CA GLY A 523 -10.88 -4.63 19.95
C GLY A 523 -10.51 -3.75 18.74
N TRP A 524 -11.50 -3.10 18.15
CA TRP A 524 -11.33 -2.30 16.92
C TRP A 524 -11.95 -0.91 16.98
N ARG A 525 -12.63 -0.58 18.09
CA ARG A 525 -13.56 0.56 18.14
C ARG A 525 -13.55 1.30 19.46
N THR A 526 -12.70 0.90 20.40
CA THR A 526 -12.64 1.52 21.71
C THR A 526 -11.19 1.84 22.03
N VAL A 527 -10.95 3.02 22.59
CA VAL A 527 -9.67 3.36 23.21
C VAL A 527 -9.86 3.40 24.72
N VAL A 528 -9.03 2.65 25.43
CA VAL A 528 -9.00 2.62 26.90
C VAL A 528 -7.83 3.47 27.37
N GLU A 529 -8.11 4.43 28.23
CA GLU A 529 -7.10 5.24 28.91
C GLU A 529 -6.77 4.60 30.26
N LEU A 530 -5.48 4.39 30.53
CA LEU A 530 -4.96 3.84 31.77
C LEU A 530 -3.90 4.78 32.37
N ASP A 531 -3.77 4.74 33.69
CA ASP A 531 -2.54 5.23 34.34
C ASP A 531 -1.39 4.22 34.16
N LEU A 532 -0.17 4.64 34.50
CA LEU A 532 1.01 3.77 34.39
C LEU A 532 1.01 2.60 35.40
N ALA A 533 0.08 2.58 36.37
CA ALA A 533 -0.14 1.47 37.29
C ALA A 533 -1.20 0.47 36.78
N GLY A 534 -1.76 0.69 35.59
CA GLY A 534 -2.71 -0.20 34.93
C GLY A 534 -4.16 -0.02 35.38
N LYS A 535 -4.48 1.07 36.09
CA LYS A 535 -5.86 1.40 36.43
C LYS A 535 -6.52 2.09 35.24
N VAL A 536 -7.70 1.59 34.85
CA VAL A 536 -8.53 2.23 33.82
C VAL A 536 -9.03 3.59 34.32
N LEU A 537 -8.70 4.63 33.57
CA LEU A 537 -9.12 6.02 33.78
C LEU A 537 -10.37 6.37 32.95
N GLY A 538 -10.48 5.78 31.76
CA GLY A 538 -11.58 6.04 30.83
C GLY A 538 -11.68 4.98 29.73
N ARG A 539 -12.87 4.83 29.17
CA ARG A 539 -13.13 4.03 27.97
C ARG A 539 -13.88 4.90 26.97
N HIS A 540 -13.34 4.99 25.76
CA HIS A 540 -13.82 5.88 24.72
C HIS A 540 -14.21 5.06 23.51
N GLU A 541 -15.52 4.82 23.35
CA GLU A 541 -16.04 4.19 22.14
C GLU A 541 -15.96 5.20 20.98
N LEU A 542 -15.26 4.82 19.92
CA LEU A 542 -15.04 5.63 18.74
C LEU A 542 -16.31 5.66 17.90
N THR A 543 -16.81 6.86 17.62
CA THR A 543 -17.97 7.07 16.75
C THR A 543 -17.55 6.96 15.28
N ILE A 544 -17.33 5.73 14.80
CA ILE A 544 -16.92 5.40 13.42
C ILE A 544 -17.95 4.45 12.76
N PRO A 545 -18.01 4.28 11.43
CA PRO A 545 -18.92 3.32 10.77
C PRO A 545 -18.75 1.89 11.30
N ALA A 546 -19.81 1.07 11.33
CA ALA A 546 -19.82 -0.22 12.04
C ALA A 546 -18.79 -1.23 11.48
N GLU A 547 -18.56 -1.15 10.17
CA GLU A 547 -17.60 -1.90 9.37
C GLU A 547 -16.16 -1.39 9.49
N ALA A 548 -15.97 -0.17 10.01
CA ALA A 548 -14.65 0.41 10.19
C ALA A 548 -13.93 -0.15 11.43
N ALA A 549 -12.61 -0.23 11.33
CA ALA A 549 -11.71 -0.64 12.39
C ALA A 549 -10.61 0.40 12.60
N ALA A 550 -10.34 0.70 13.87
CA ALA A 550 -9.16 1.42 14.31
C ALA A 550 -8.14 0.41 14.85
N THR A 551 -7.00 0.31 14.16
CA THR A 551 -5.84 -0.47 14.61
C THR A 551 -4.62 0.42 14.82
N MET A 552 -4.69 1.68 14.44
CA MET A 552 -3.64 2.68 14.60
C MET A 552 -4.22 3.90 15.31
N LEU A 553 -3.41 4.53 16.15
CA LEU A 553 -3.70 5.81 16.76
C LEU A 553 -2.50 6.75 16.57
N ARG A 554 -2.78 8.02 16.27
CA ARG A 554 -1.81 9.11 16.35
C ARG A 554 -2.35 10.16 17.30
N THR A 555 -1.46 10.71 18.11
CA THR A 555 -1.78 11.73 19.10
C THR A 555 -1.03 12.99 18.75
N PHE A 556 -1.71 14.13 18.82
CA PHE A 556 -1.09 15.44 18.67
C PHE A 556 -1.64 16.40 19.72
N ARG A 557 -0.79 17.30 20.21
CA ARG A 557 -1.21 18.35 21.12
C ARG A 557 -0.89 19.69 20.49
N ASP A 558 -1.90 20.53 20.37
CA ASP A 558 -1.72 21.88 19.84
C ASP A 558 -1.07 22.82 20.86
N SER A 559 -0.67 24.02 20.40
CA SER A 559 -0.06 25.06 21.24
C SER A 559 -1.00 25.56 22.35
N ALA A 560 -2.32 25.47 22.16
CA ALA A 560 -3.33 25.76 23.18
C ALA A 560 -3.43 24.65 24.25
N GLY A 561 -2.74 23.53 24.02
CA GLY A 561 -2.65 22.41 24.93
C GLY A 561 -3.81 21.42 24.82
N LYS A 562 -4.63 21.52 23.78
CA LYS A 562 -5.73 20.60 23.45
C LYS A 562 -5.19 19.39 22.69
N TRP A 563 -5.76 18.23 22.99
CA TRP A 563 -5.40 16.95 22.38
C TRP A 563 -6.24 16.66 21.13
N TRP A 564 -5.59 15.99 20.20
CA TRP A 564 -6.15 15.48 18.97
C TRP A 564 -5.75 14.02 18.80
N TYR A 565 -6.71 13.19 18.41
CA TYR A 565 -6.51 11.77 18.21
C TYR A 565 -6.93 11.39 16.80
N LEU A 566 -6.04 10.79 16.03
CA LEU A 566 -6.35 10.28 14.69
C LEU A 566 -6.32 8.77 14.72
N ALA A 567 -7.45 8.15 14.43
CA ALA A 567 -7.61 6.71 14.36
C ALA A 567 -7.72 6.24 12.90
N GLY A 568 -7.22 5.05 12.61
CA GLY A 568 -7.37 4.43 11.30
C GLY A 568 -6.86 2.99 11.30
N SER A 569 -6.82 2.38 10.13
CA SER A 569 -6.25 1.05 9.93
C SER A 569 -5.44 1.00 8.63
N PRO A 570 -4.37 0.19 8.55
CA PRO A 570 -3.70 -0.09 7.30
C PRO A 570 -4.68 -0.68 6.28
N LEU A 571 -4.56 -0.22 5.04
CA LEU A 571 -5.49 -0.44 3.93
C LEU A 571 -6.94 0.02 4.19
N GLY A 572 -7.19 0.74 5.28
CA GLY A 572 -8.50 1.29 5.59
C GLY A 572 -8.95 2.34 4.56
N PRO A 573 -10.26 2.44 4.30
CA PRO A 573 -10.81 3.43 3.36
C PRO A 573 -10.76 4.86 3.88
N GLU A 574 -10.76 5.02 5.21
CA GLU A 574 -10.92 6.28 5.91
C GLU A 574 -10.08 6.30 7.21
N CYS A 575 -9.83 7.50 7.70
CA CYS A 575 -9.31 7.81 9.03
C CYS A 575 -10.26 8.78 9.74
N TYR A 576 -10.15 8.82 11.07
CA TYR A 576 -11.11 9.48 11.94
C TYR A 576 -10.37 10.36 12.94
N LEU A 577 -10.56 11.67 12.83
CA LEU A 577 -9.98 12.66 13.75
C LEU A 577 -10.97 12.95 14.88
N PHE A 578 -10.47 12.90 16.11
CA PHE A 578 -11.21 13.19 17.33
C PHE A 578 -10.55 14.32 18.11
N ASP A 579 -11.35 15.05 18.87
CA ASP A 579 -10.87 16.07 19.80
C ASP A 579 -10.50 15.50 21.18
N ASP A 580 -10.17 16.39 22.12
CA ASP A 580 -9.77 16.06 23.49
C ASP A 580 -10.89 15.40 24.32
N ASN A 581 -12.13 15.48 23.86
CA ASN A 581 -13.29 14.82 24.46
C ASN A 581 -13.70 13.55 23.72
N TRP A 582 -12.86 13.06 22.79
CA TRP A 582 -13.14 11.91 21.93
C TRP A 582 -14.37 12.10 21.03
N GLN A 583 -14.76 13.35 20.76
CA GLN A 583 -15.81 13.63 19.80
C GLN A 583 -15.22 13.61 18.38
N LEU A 584 -15.91 12.92 17.46
CA LEU A 584 -15.49 12.86 16.07
C LEU A 584 -15.57 14.27 15.47
N VAL A 585 -14.43 14.76 14.98
CA VAL A 585 -14.30 16.05 14.30
C VAL A 585 -14.33 15.88 12.78
N LEU A 586 -13.65 14.87 12.26
CA LEU A 586 -13.51 14.66 10.82
C LEU A 586 -13.41 13.16 10.50
N THR A 587 -14.13 12.74 9.45
CA THR A 587 -13.86 11.49 8.72
C THR A 587 -13.22 11.84 7.39
N TRP A 588 -12.08 11.23 7.07
CA TRP A 588 -11.33 11.56 5.87
C TRP A 588 -10.62 10.35 5.22
N PRO A 589 -10.61 10.22 3.88
CA PRO A 589 -11.44 10.97 2.93
C PRO A 589 -12.94 10.68 3.18
N SER A 590 -13.83 11.43 2.53
CA SER A 590 -15.27 11.13 2.62
C SER A 590 -15.57 9.75 2.03
N ALA A 591 -16.61 9.07 2.52
CA ALA A 591 -17.05 7.77 2.02
C ALA A 591 -17.30 7.72 0.49
N GLU A 592 -17.58 8.86 -0.15
CA GLU A 592 -17.72 8.95 -1.61
C GLU A 592 -16.38 8.82 -2.37
N ARG A 593 -15.25 8.90 -1.66
CA ARG A 593 -13.88 8.84 -2.22
C ARG A 593 -12.97 8.00 -1.31
N PRO A 594 -13.27 6.70 -1.11
CA PRO A 594 -12.48 5.86 -0.22
C PRO A 594 -11.03 5.78 -0.70
N ALA A 595 -10.09 5.80 0.25
CA ALA A 595 -8.66 5.65 0.01
C ALA A 595 -8.18 4.23 0.30
N GLN A 596 -6.88 3.99 0.12
CA GLN A 596 -6.19 2.83 0.69
C GLN A 596 -5.05 3.35 1.56
N LEU A 597 -5.37 3.66 2.82
CA LEU A 597 -4.44 4.32 3.75
C LEU A 597 -3.41 3.33 4.27
N CYS A 598 -2.12 3.63 4.19
CA CYS A 598 -1.05 2.72 4.63
C CYS A 598 -0.43 3.15 5.96
N ASP A 599 -0.28 4.46 6.14
CA ASP A 599 0.23 5.06 7.36
C ASP A 599 -0.38 6.45 7.54
N LEU A 600 -0.36 6.93 8.78
CA LEU A 600 -0.97 8.20 9.17
C LEU A 600 -0.02 8.94 10.10
N LEU A 601 -0.04 10.26 10.04
CA LEU A 601 0.66 11.14 10.95
C LEU A 601 -0.22 12.35 11.26
N LEU A 602 -0.16 12.83 12.50
CA LEU A 602 -0.62 14.16 12.86
C LEU A 602 0.60 15.06 13.09
N ALA A 603 0.63 16.23 12.47
CA ALA A 603 1.72 17.18 12.58
C ALA A 603 1.20 18.61 12.42
N ASP A 604 1.90 19.60 12.98
CA ASP A 604 1.70 21.01 12.66
C ASP A 604 2.70 21.42 11.57
N LEU A 605 2.24 21.40 10.33
CA LEU A 605 3.04 21.69 9.16
C LEU A 605 3.17 23.19 8.88
N ASP A 606 2.22 24.02 9.29
CA ASP A 606 2.23 25.45 8.96
C ASP A 606 2.38 26.41 10.15
N GLY A 607 2.52 25.88 11.36
CA GLY A 607 2.68 26.64 12.60
C GLY A 607 1.41 27.35 13.03
N LYS A 608 0.24 26.93 12.55
CA LYS A 608 -1.07 27.55 12.87
C LYS A 608 -1.86 26.79 13.93
N GLU A 609 -1.18 26.02 14.77
CA GLU A 609 -1.69 25.42 16.00
C GLU A 609 -2.64 24.21 15.77
N ALA A 610 -3.53 24.24 14.78
CA ALA A 610 -4.37 23.09 14.45
C ALA A 610 -3.57 22.02 13.68
N PRO A 611 -3.72 20.71 13.99
CA PRO A 611 -2.97 19.68 13.29
C PRO A 611 -3.45 19.49 11.85
N GLU A 612 -2.50 19.15 10.99
CA GLU A 612 -2.74 18.48 9.73
C GLU A 612 -2.69 16.97 9.87
N ILE A 613 -3.56 16.31 9.10
CA ILE A 613 -3.50 14.89 8.81
C ILE A 613 -2.56 14.71 7.63
N VAL A 614 -1.49 13.95 7.82
CA VAL A 614 -0.64 13.46 6.73
C VAL A 614 -0.97 11.99 6.51
N ALA A 615 -1.45 11.69 5.31
CA ALA A 615 -1.91 10.37 4.92
C ALA A 615 -1.03 9.77 3.83
N ALA A 616 -0.52 8.58 4.09
CA ALA A 616 0.18 7.75 3.12
C ALA A 616 -0.80 6.82 2.43
N HIS A 617 -0.72 6.74 1.10
CA HIS A 617 -1.62 5.92 0.29
C HIS A 617 -0.88 4.89 -0.55
N VAL A 618 -1.57 3.80 -0.86
CA VAL A 618 -1.28 2.97 -2.03
C VAL A 618 -2.11 3.45 -3.22
N GLY A 619 -1.51 3.53 -4.40
CA GLY A 619 -2.16 3.86 -5.68
C GLY A 619 -1.64 5.15 -6.32
N LEU A 620 -2.53 5.95 -6.90
CA LEU A 620 -2.15 7.20 -7.59
C LEU A 620 -2.21 8.45 -6.68
N ALA A 621 -2.48 8.24 -5.38
CA ALA A 621 -2.64 9.31 -4.40
C ALA A 621 -1.32 9.73 -3.74
N GLY A 622 -0.37 8.79 -3.55
CA GLY A 622 0.94 9.07 -2.94
C GLY A 622 0.82 9.51 -1.48
N LEU A 623 1.42 10.64 -1.14
CA LEU A 623 1.32 11.30 0.17
C LEU A 623 0.38 12.50 0.06
N GLU A 624 -0.54 12.66 1.00
CA GLU A 624 -1.45 13.80 1.06
C GLU A 624 -1.42 14.47 2.45
N ALA A 625 -1.45 15.80 2.48
CA ALA A 625 -1.66 16.56 3.72
C ALA A 625 -3.01 17.28 3.67
N VAL A 626 -3.76 17.17 4.75
CA VAL A 626 -5.13 17.65 4.87
C VAL A 626 -5.31 18.39 6.19
N THR A 627 -6.05 19.49 6.17
CA THR A 627 -6.40 20.22 7.38
C THR A 627 -7.35 19.41 8.26
N SER A 628 -7.48 19.79 9.52
CA SER A 628 -8.51 19.26 10.44
C SER A 628 -9.96 19.47 9.98
N THR A 629 -10.19 20.30 8.95
CA THR A 629 -11.49 20.52 8.31
C THR A 629 -11.71 19.69 7.05
N GLY A 630 -10.74 18.87 6.64
CA GLY A 630 -10.83 18.01 5.45
C GLY A 630 -10.39 18.68 4.15
N GLU A 631 -9.78 19.87 4.19
CA GLU A 631 -9.24 20.55 3.02
C GLU A 631 -7.84 20.04 2.68
N THR A 632 -7.65 19.52 1.46
CA THR A 632 -6.33 19.12 0.97
C THR A 632 -5.41 20.34 0.88
N LYS A 633 -4.30 20.35 1.61
CA LYS A 633 -3.25 21.37 1.50
C LYS A 633 -2.34 21.09 0.31
N TRP A 634 -1.87 19.86 0.19
CA TRP A 634 -0.99 19.42 -0.89
C TRP A 634 -1.00 17.90 -1.04
N ARG A 635 -0.46 17.43 -2.17
CA ARG A 635 -0.22 16.03 -2.52
C ARG A 635 1.15 15.84 -3.15
N CYS A 636 1.96 14.93 -2.63
CA CYS A 636 3.20 14.49 -3.24
C CYS A 636 2.99 13.10 -3.87
N LYS A 637 3.19 13.01 -5.19
CA LYS A 637 2.96 11.77 -5.96
C LYS A 637 4.25 11.12 -6.47
N GLU A 638 5.39 11.57 -5.96
CA GLU A 638 6.70 11.04 -6.36
C GLU A 638 6.79 9.53 -6.09
N PHE A 639 6.34 9.11 -4.90
CA PHE A 639 6.00 7.72 -4.67
C PHE A 639 4.50 7.54 -4.92
N PRO A 640 4.09 6.73 -5.92
CA PRO A 640 2.69 6.36 -6.06
C PRO A 640 2.23 5.61 -4.81
N ASN A 641 3.10 4.73 -4.30
CA ASN A 641 2.83 3.89 -3.16
C ASN A 641 3.70 4.30 -1.99
N VAL A 642 3.07 4.93 -1.00
CA VAL A 642 3.71 5.33 0.24
C VAL A 642 3.33 4.33 1.33
N LEU A 643 4.32 3.62 1.85
CA LEU A 643 4.12 2.54 2.83
C LEU A 643 4.24 3.04 4.28
N SER A 644 5.08 4.06 4.52
CA SER A 644 5.26 4.62 5.85
C SER A 644 5.70 6.08 5.79
N VAL A 645 5.28 6.85 6.79
CA VAL A 645 5.62 8.26 6.96
C VAL A 645 6.00 8.53 8.41
N CYS A 646 7.09 9.27 8.61
CA CYS A 646 7.46 9.82 9.91
C CYS A 646 7.97 11.26 9.78
N MET A 647 8.17 11.94 10.89
CA MET A 647 8.65 13.32 10.92
C MET A 647 10.07 13.38 11.50
N THR A 648 10.94 14.18 10.90
CA THR A 648 12.28 14.43 11.46
C THR A 648 12.16 15.16 12.79
N PRO A 649 13.15 15.03 13.69
CA PRO A 649 13.35 16.02 14.73
C PRO A 649 13.47 17.43 14.12
N GLU A 650 13.19 18.44 14.93
CA GLU A 650 13.50 19.83 14.59
C GLU A 650 15.01 19.98 14.36
N ASP A 651 15.39 20.62 13.25
CA ASP A 651 16.78 20.99 13.00
C ASP A 651 17.21 22.21 13.85
N GLU A 652 18.46 22.66 13.69
CA GLU A 652 19.00 23.82 14.42
C GLU A 652 18.21 25.13 14.18
N PHE A 653 17.37 25.16 13.14
CA PHE A 653 16.51 26.28 12.77
C PHE A 653 15.02 26.03 13.12
N GLY A 654 14.71 24.94 13.81
CA GLY A 654 13.35 24.55 14.16
C GLY A 654 12.54 23.99 12.99
N ALA A 655 13.16 23.65 11.87
CA ALA A 655 12.47 23.09 10.72
C ALA A 655 12.36 21.57 10.84
N GLN A 656 11.19 21.04 10.47
CA GLN A 656 10.92 19.61 10.37
C GLN A 656 10.61 19.24 8.92
N ARG A 657 10.89 17.98 8.60
CA ARG A 657 10.57 17.37 7.31
C ARG A 657 9.83 16.06 7.53
N LEU A 658 9.05 15.67 6.55
CA LEU A 658 8.47 14.34 6.47
C LEU A 658 9.47 13.43 5.77
N LEU A 659 9.68 12.24 6.33
CA LEU A 659 10.42 11.16 5.69
C LEU A 659 9.44 10.06 5.29
N VAL A 660 9.60 9.58 4.07
CA VAL A 660 8.61 8.75 3.40
C VAL A 660 9.32 7.57 2.75
N THR A 661 8.84 6.35 2.93
CA THR A 661 9.31 5.18 2.16
C THR A 661 8.18 4.60 1.32
N GLY A 662 8.54 4.07 0.16
CA GLY A 662 7.61 3.53 -0.83
C GLY A 662 8.08 2.20 -1.41
N GLU A 663 7.56 1.86 -2.60
CA GLU A 663 7.81 0.57 -3.26
C GLU A 663 9.29 0.28 -3.59
N SER A 664 10.10 1.31 -3.80
CA SER A 664 11.55 1.17 -4.02
C SER A 664 12.33 0.91 -2.74
N GLY A 665 11.71 1.15 -1.57
CA GLY A 665 12.35 1.09 -0.26
C GLY A 665 13.40 2.17 0.03
N SER A 666 13.58 3.14 -0.88
CA SER A 666 14.36 4.35 -0.63
C SER A 666 13.56 5.38 0.17
N VAL A 667 14.25 6.32 0.81
CA VAL A 667 13.61 7.38 1.61
C VAL A 667 13.50 8.67 0.81
N LEU A 668 12.29 9.21 0.72
CA LEU A 668 11.97 10.51 0.15
C LEU A 668 11.79 11.53 1.28
N SER A 669 12.49 12.67 1.17
CA SER A 669 12.36 13.81 2.08
C SER A 669 11.33 14.77 1.49
N VAL A 670 10.26 15.06 2.24
CA VAL A 670 9.17 15.96 1.83
C VAL A 670 9.06 17.09 2.84
N ASN A 671 9.12 18.33 2.37
CA ASN A 671 8.96 19.48 3.25
C ASN A 671 7.48 19.73 3.60
N LYS A 672 7.24 20.69 4.50
CA LYS A 672 5.90 21.04 4.98
C LYS A 672 4.91 21.56 3.90
N TYR A 673 5.41 21.87 2.70
CA TYR A 673 4.62 22.34 1.55
C TYR A 673 4.36 21.24 0.52
N GLY A 674 4.85 20.02 0.75
CA GLY A 674 4.70 18.90 -0.18
C GLY A 674 5.80 18.82 -1.26
N ASN A 675 6.77 19.73 -1.27
CA ASN A 675 7.92 19.62 -2.18
C ASN A 675 8.88 18.56 -1.65
N PHE A 676 9.53 17.86 -2.56
CA PHE A 676 10.40 16.74 -2.23
C PHE A 676 11.81 16.91 -2.80
N GLU A 677 12.77 16.33 -2.09
CA GLU A 677 14.14 16.13 -2.57
C GLU A 677 14.25 14.75 -3.24
N PRO A 678 15.23 14.50 -4.12
CA PRO A 678 15.46 13.17 -4.69
C PRO A 678 15.54 12.09 -3.61
N SER A 679 14.91 10.95 -3.86
CA SER A 679 14.92 9.83 -2.92
C SER A 679 16.35 9.30 -2.69
N VAL A 680 16.69 9.00 -1.44
CA VAL A 680 17.99 8.48 -1.03
C VAL A 680 17.87 7.00 -0.67
N PRO A 681 18.68 6.10 -1.26
CA PRO A 681 18.74 4.71 -0.82
C PRO A 681 19.43 4.61 0.55
N VAL A 682 18.91 3.76 1.43
CA VAL A 682 19.51 3.48 2.74
C VAL A 682 20.29 2.17 2.65
N GLY A 683 21.60 2.27 2.40
CA GLY A 683 22.44 1.09 2.19
C GLY A 683 21.93 0.23 1.03
N SER A 684 21.76 -1.08 1.28
CA SER A 684 21.14 -2.02 0.34
C SER A 684 19.72 -2.43 0.73
N TRP A 685 19.09 -1.70 1.64
CA TRP A 685 17.83 -2.11 2.26
C TRP A 685 16.62 -1.59 1.48
N THR A 686 15.60 -2.44 1.37
CA THR A 686 14.28 -2.05 0.90
C THR A 686 13.39 -1.79 2.11
N LEU A 687 13.27 -0.53 2.51
CA LEU A 687 12.53 -0.15 3.73
C LEU A 687 11.02 -0.18 3.51
N VAL A 688 10.30 -0.90 4.38
CA VAL A 688 8.83 -0.99 4.36
C VAL A 688 8.17 -0.20 5.50
N ARG A 689 8.90 0.07 6.58
CA ARG A 689 8.48 0.96 7.67
C ARG A 689 9.64 1.87 8.07
N LEU A 690 9.31 3.09 8.50
CA LEU A 690 10.29 4.05 9.01
C LEU A 690 9.70 4.81 10.20
N LEU A 691 10.41 4.82 11.33
CA LEU A 691 9.99 5.54 12.53
C LEU A 691 11.12 6.45 13.03
N SER A 692 10.72 7.56 13.64
CA SER A 692 11.62 8.48 14.35
C SER A 692 11.74 8.09 15.82
N ALA A 693 12.94 8.21 16.37
CA ALA A 693 13.19 7.96 17.78
C ALA A 693 12.39 8.96 18.64
N LYS A 694 11.77 8.47 19.72
CA LYS A 694 11.08 9.29 20.71
C LYS A 694 11.97 9.69 21.89
N PHE A 695 13.10 9.02 22.09
CA PHE A 695 14.04 9.36 23.16
C PHE A 695 14.85 10.62 22.81
N PRO A 696 15.21 11.44 23.82
CA PRO A 696 15.83 12.75 23.59
C PRO A 696 17.22 12.64 22.97
N ALA A 697 17.59 13.60 22.12
CA ALA A 697 18.92 13.77 21.55
C ALA A 697 19.50 12.53 20.82
N ALA A 698 18.66 11.81 20.06
CA ALA A 698 19.09 10.74 19.17
C ALA A 698 20.02 11.28 18.06
N ARG A 699 21.20 10.68 17.91
CA ARG A 699 22.27 11.04 16.97
C ARG A 699 22.65 9.91 16.02
N GLN A 700 22.80 8.68 16.54
CA GLN A 700 23.30 7.55 15.77
C GLN A 700 22.15 6.88 15.02
N ALA A 701 21.15 6.37 15.72
CA ALA A 701 19.93 5.84 15.12
C ALA A 701 18.75 6.76 15.42
N THR A 702 18.78 7.95 14.82
CA THR A 702 17.68 8.94 14.87
C THR A 702 16.40 8.36 14.29
N PHE A 703 16.52 7.48 13.30
CA PHE A 703 15.43 6.71 12.73
C PHE A 703 15.73 5.22 12.83
N CYS A 704 14.67 4.42 12.80
CA CYS A 704 14.77 2.99 12.63
C CYS A 704 13.77 2.53 11.58
N GLY A 705 14.25 1.74 10.63
CA GLY A 705 13.45 1.14 9.59
C GLY A 705 13.28 -0.36 9.78
N LEU A 706 12.17 -0.88 9.26
CA LEU A 706 12.02 -2.33 9.02
C LEU A 706 12.23 -2.58 7.53
N ALA A 707 13.07 -3.57 7.23
CA ALA A 707 13.40 -4.01 5.89
C ALA A 707 13.33 -5.53 5.80
N SER A 708 13.55 -6.04 4.59
CA SER A 708 13.88 -7.44 4.36
C SER A 708 15.29 -7.55 3.78
N ASP A 709 16.03 -8.59 4.18
CA ASP A 709 17.28 -8.94 3.50
C ASP A 709 17.03 -9.63 2.15
N ARG A 710 18.10 -10.05 1.47
CA ARG A 710 18.02 -10.72 0.16
C ARG A 710 17.29 -12.08 0.23
N GLU A 711 17.23 -12.68 1.42
CA GLU A 711 16.47 -13.91 1.67
C GLU A 711 15.09 -13.61 2.28
N GLY A 712 14.67 -12.33 2.27
CA GLY A 712 13.35 -11.88 2.72
C GLY A 712 13.16 -11.88 4.22
N ARG A 713 14.21 -12.13 5.01
CA ARG A 713 14.13 -12.15 6.47
C ARG A 713 13.99 -10.73 7.00
N PRO A 714 13.15 -10.51 8.02
CA PRO A 714 12.95 -9.17 8.57
C PRO A 714 14.23 -8.68 9.25
N VAL A 715 14.58 -7.44 8.99
CA VAL A 715 15.76 -6.77 9.55
C VAL A 715 15.35 -5.39 10.03
N ALA A 716 15.73 -5.05 11.26
CA ALA A 716 15.69 -3.68 11.76
C ALA A 716 16.97 -2.95 11.33
N VAL A 717 16.83 -1.72 10.85
CA VAL A 717 17.95 -0.90 10.35
C VAL A 717 17.98 0.42 11.11
N GLY A 718 19.05 0.67 11.84
CA GLY A 718 19.29 1.96 12.51
C GLY A 718 19.87 2.97 11.53
N ILE A 719 19.29 4.16 11.47
CA ILE A 719 19.56 5.17 10.44
C ILE A 719 19.83 6.52 11.10
N ASN A 720 20.88 7.21 10.66
CA ASN A 720 21.24 8.53 11.20
C ASN A 720 20.45 9.67 10.54
N GLY A 721 20.64 10.89 11.03
CA GLY A 721 20.02 12.11 10.47
C GLY A 721 20.33 12.42 8.99
N LYS A 722 21.35 11.77 8.41
CA LYS A 722 21.73 11.89 7.00
C LYS A 722 21.19 10.75 6.13
N LEU A 723 20.32 9.90 6.68
CA LEU A 723 19.76 8.72 6.03
C LEU A 723 20.80 7.64 5.69
N GLU A 724 21.89 7.56 6.47
CA GLU A 724 22.91 6.53 6.35
C GLU A 724 22.68 5.42 7.38
N GLU A 725 22.78 4.16 6.94
CA GLU A 725 22.78 2.98 7.82
C GLU A 725 23.91 3.09 8.86
N GLN A 726 23.57 2.89 10.13
CA GLN A 726 24.53 2.78 11.24
C GLN A 726 24.69 1.37 11.75
N TRP A 727 23.60 0.61 11.78
CA TRP A 727 23.57 -0.78 12.18
C TRP A 727 22.35 -1.46 11.57
N ASN A 728 22.40 -2.78 11.51
CA ASN A 728 21.25 -3.61 11.21
C ASN A 728 21.17 -4.77 12.22
N TYR A 729 19.96 -5.25 12.47
CA TYR A 729 19.67 -6.29 13.44
C TYR A 729 18.64 -7.26 12.86
N PRO A 730 18.98 -8.55 12.67
CA PRO A 730 18.04 -9.53 12.16
C PRO A 730 16.95 -9.80 13.20
N LEU A 731 15.70 -9.78 12.75
CA LEU A 731 14.54 -10.12 13.57
C LEU A 731 14.09 -11.57 13.30
N PRO A 732 13.44 -12.23 14.28
CA PRO A 732 12.79 -13.50 14.06
C PRO A 732 11.84 -13.45 12.87
N PRO A 733 11.90 -14.45 11.98
CA PRO A 733 11.08 -14.46 10.78
C PRO A 733 9.63 -14.85 11.14
N GLY A 734 8.69 -14.39 10.31
CA GLY A 734 7.28 -14.78 10.39
C GLY A 734 6.32 -13.61 10.21
N ALA A 735 5.02 -13.88 10.26
CA ALA A 735 3.99 -12.87 10.26
C ALA A 735 3.30 -12.77 11.63
N HIS A 736 3.00 -11.55 12.08
CA HIS A 736 2.21 -11.36 13.28
C HIS A 736 0.80 -11.89 13.09
N GLN A 737 0.28 -12.62 14.08
CA GLN A 737 -1.07 -13.19 14.02
C GLN A 737 -2.18 -12.13 14.19
N ARG A 738 -1.83 -10.92 14.63
CA ARG A 738 -2.72 -9.77 14.84
C ARG A 738 -2.06 -8.50 14.30
N PRO A 739 -2.83 -7.50 13.86
CA PRO A 739 -2.31 -6.18 13.54
C PRO A 739 -1.55 -5.58 14.73
N ILE A 740 -0.34 -5.09 14.50
CA ILE A 740 0.53 -4.52 15.53
C ILE A 740 1.48 -3.48 14.92
N GLU A 741 1.76 -2.42 15.66
CA GLU A 741 2.91 -1.54 15.46
C GLU A 741 4.12 -2.19 16.14
N ALA A 742 4.80 -3.06 15.40
CA ALA A 742 5.83 -3.96 15.92
C ALA A 742 7.11 -3.27 16.39
N ILE A 743 7.27 -1.98 16.10
CA ILE A 743 8.46 -1.18 16.42
C ILE A 743 8.05 0.06 17.21
N THR A 744 8.78 0.33 18.29
CA THR A 744 8.66 1.55 19.07
C THR A 744 10.02 1.91 19.69
N SER A 745 10.10 3.02 20.40
CA SER A 745 11.33 3.45 21.08
C SER A 745 11.00 3.98 22.45
N GLY A 746 11.92 3.82 23.40
CA GLY A 746 11.81 4.34 24.76
C GLY A 746 13.16 4.66 25.38
N LYS A 747 13.13 5.00 26.66
CA LYS A 747 14.34 5.17 27.48
C LYS A 747 14.18 4.34 28.75
N LEU A 748 14.53 3.07 28.62
CA LEU A 748 14.35 2.07 29.68
C LEU A 748 15.60 1.92 30.52
N LEU A 749 16.80 2.14 29.97
CA LEU A 749 18.05 1.93 30.69
C LEU A 749 18.80 3.23 30.88
N GLY A 750 19.11 3.55 32.15
CA GLY A 750 19.70 4.83 32.51
C GLY A 750 21.11 5.09 31.95
N SER A 751 21.82 4.04 31.50
CA SER A 751 23.17 4.13 30.96
C SER A 751 23.23 4.38 29.45
N LYS A 752 22.11 4.20 28.74
CA LYS A 752 22.02 4.38 27.29
C LYS A 752 21.22 5.64 26.95
N GLN A 753 21.39 6.13 25.72
CA GLN A 753 20.67 7.31 25.25
C GLN A 753 19.17 7.00 25.07
N GLY A 754 18.88 5.80 24.56
CA GLY A 754 17.56 5.19 24.44
C GLY A 754 17.65 3.84 23.72
N GLU A 755 16.51 3.16 23.62
CA GLU A 755 16.38 1.84 23.02
C GLU A 755 15.27 1.81 21.97
N TRP A 756 15.54 1.08 20.89
CA TRP A 756 14.54 0.58 19.96
C TRP A 756 14.02 -0.76 20.44
N LEU A 757 12.70 -0.90 20.41
CA LEU A 757 11.99 -2.09 20.83
C LEU A 757 11.27 -2.72 19.66
N PHE A 758 11.41 -4.04 19.53
CA PHE A 758 10.78 -4.82 18.48
C PHE A 758 9.97 -5.95 19.11
N ALA A 759 8.67 -5.96 18.84
CA ALA A 759 7.83 -7.13 19.03
C ALA A 759 7.98 -8.02 17.80
N SER A 760 8.38 -9.26 17.99
CA SER A 760 8.60 -10.20 16.89
C SER A 760 7.41 -11.16 16.74
N PRO A 761 7.17 -11.71 15.54
CA PRO A 761 6.06 -12.61 15.27
C PRO A 761 6.01 -13.84 16.19
N ASP A 762 7.18 -14.37 16.58
CA ASP A 762 7.35 -15.54 17.45
C ASP A 762 7.10 -15.23 18.95
N GLY A 763 6.61 -14.04 19.25
CA GLY A 763 6.27 -13.62 20.61
C GLY A 763 7.47 -13.14 21.44
N SER A 764 8.64 -12.93 20.83
CA SER A 764 9.78 -12.30 21.50
C SER A 764 9.78 -10.77 21.42
N VAL A 765 10.40 -10.17 22.42
CA VAL A 765 10.70 -8.74 22.50
C VAL A 765 12.20 -8.57 22.45
N HIS A 766 12.66 -7.70 21.55
CA HIS A 766 14.08 -7.38 21.35
C HIS A 766 14.31 -5.92 21.70
N LEU A 767 15.35 -5.65 22.48
CA LEU A 767 15.77 -4.30 22.86
C LEU A 767 17.16 -4.06 22.27
N VAL A 768 17.26 -3.07 21.40
CA VAL A 768 18.52 -2.68 20.75
C VAL A 768 18.76 -1.21 21.11
N SER A 769 19.90 -0.90 21.74
CA SER A 769 20.22 0.49 22.03
C SER A 769 20.48 1.30 20.76
N GLU A 770 20.43 2.62 20.89
CA GLU A 770 20.65 3.55 19.78
C GLU A 770 21.94 3.27 18.98
N ASP A 771 22.98 2.78 19.65
CA ASP A 771 24.28 2.43 19.06
C ASP A 771 24.32 1.08 18.33
N GLY A 772 23.21 0.33 18.33
CA GLY A 772 23.07 -0.98 17.69
C GLY A 772 23.44 -2.16 18.60
N GLU A 773 23.79 -1.92 19.86
CA GLU A 773 24.05 -3.01 20.80
C GLU A 773 22.73 -3.69 21.22
N VAL A 774 22.68 -5.02 21.12
CA VAL A 774 21.53 -5.78 21.62
C VAL A 774 21.55 -5.77 23.14
N THR A 775 20.68 -4.97 23.73
CA THR A 775 20.63 -4.81 25.16
C THR A 775 19.98 -5.99 25.85
N ASP A 776 18.90 -6.55 25.31
CA ASP A 776 18.36 -7.83 25.76
C ASP A 776 17.35 -8.41 24.77
N GLN A 777 16.96 -9.66 24.99
CA GLN A 777 15.86 -10.31 24.27
C GLN A 777 15.17 -11.34 25.18
N PHE A 778 13.85 -11.47 25.08
CA PHE A 778 13.09 -12.48 25.81
C PHE A 778 11.78 -12.81 25.11
N ALA A 779 11.21 -13.99 25.40
CA ALA A 779 9.94 -14.43 24.86
C ALA A 779 8.82 -14.27 25.89
N THR A 780 7.66 -13.78 25.44
CA THR A 780 6.48 -13.60 26.31
C THR A 780 5.71 -14.89 26.56
N GLY A 781 5.90 -15.91 25.71
CA GLY A 781 5.11 -17.14 25.74
C GLY A 781 3.76 -17.05 25.03
N GLY A 782 3.46 -15.93 24.37
CA GLY A 782 2.19 -15.69 23.69
C GLY A 782 2.32 -14.76 22.49
N VAL A 783 1.21 -14.59 21.78
CA VAL A 783 1.09 -13.58 20.70
C VAL A 783 1.14 -12.19 21.31
N ILE A 784 2.00 -11.34 20.76
CA ILE A 784 2.06 -9.92 21.11
C ILE A 784 1.15 -9.15 20.15
N THR A 785 0.28 -8.31 20.70
CA THR A 785 -0.71 -7.51 19.97
C THR A 785 -0.47 -6.00 20.11
N GLY A 786 0.47 -5.59 20.96
CA GLY A 786 0.89 -4.21 21.13
C GLY A 786 2.11 -4.09 22.03
N ILE A 787 2.95 -3.09 21.78
CA ILE A 787 4.15 -2.79 22.57
C ILE A 787 4.33 -1.28 22.70
N ALA A 788 4.67 -0.81 23.91
CA ALA A 788 5.02 0.59 24.15
C ALA A 788 6.02 0.72 25.30
N ALA A 789 6.74 1.82 25.35
CA ALA A 789 7.71 2.12 26.40
C ALA A 789 7.66 3.60 26.79
N THR A 790 7.98 3.90 28.04
CA THR A 790 8.17 5.26 28.54
C THR A 790 9.54 5.82 28.15
N ILE A 791 9.65 7.13 28.05
CA ILE A 791 10.89 7.90 27.89
C ILE A 791 11.24 8.62 29.20
N GLY A 792 10.24 8.85 30.06
CA GLY A 792 10.38 9.47 31.36
C GLY A 792 11.10 8.58 32.40
N PRO A 793 11.19 9.07 33.65
CA PRO A 793 11.95 8.40 34.70
C PRO A 793 11.39 7.04 35.14
N ASP A 794 10.14 6.72 34.76
CA ASP A 794 9.43 5.54 35.24
C ASP A 794 9.97 4.22 34.67
N ARG A 795 10.61 4.25 33.49
CA ARG A 795 11.27 3.10 32.83
C ARG A 795 10.35 1.88 32.72
N LEU A 796 9.18 2.09 32.15
CA LEU A 796 8.15 1.07 31.99
C LEU A 796 8.07 0.56 30.55
N LEU A 797 7.95 -0.77 30.43
CA LEU A 797 7.65 -1.51 29.22
C LEU A 797 6.24 -2.09 29.33
N PHE A 798 5.40 -1.81 28.34
CA PHE A 798 4.04 -2.33 28.24
C PHE A 798 3.94 -3.32 27.09
N ILE A 799 3.31 -4.47 27.35
CA ILE A 799 3.09 -5.54 26.38
C ILE A 799 1.62 -5.95 26.45
N ALA A 800 0.93 -5.83 25.32
CA ALA A 800 -0.40 -6.40 25.11
C ALA A 800 -0.26 -7.77 24.44
N GLY A 801 -1.02 -8.75 24.93
CA GLY A 801 -1.27 -10.03 24.26
C GLY A 801 -2.77 -10.25 24.06
N GLU A 802 -3.19 -11.39 23.53
CA GLU A 802 -4.60 -11.59 23.13
C GLU A 802 -5.64 -11.41 24.26
N LYS A 803 -5.23 -11.63 25.52
CA LYS A 803 -6.13 -11.63 26.68
C LYS A 803 -5.72 -10.67 27.79
N THR A 804 -4.48 -10.21 27.81
CA THR A 804 -3.92 -9.43 28.92
C THR A 804 -3.05 -8.28 28.44
N LEU A 805 -3.05 -7.20 29.21
CA LEU A 805 -2.09 -6.11 29.12
C LEU A 805 -1.22 -6.14 30.37
N THR A 806 0.10 -6.15 30.19
CA THR A 806 1.06 -6.22 31.30
C THR A 806 2.02 -5.04 31.26
N GLY A 807 2.21 -4.39 32.40
CA GLY A 807 3.23 -3.36 32.59
C GLY A 807 4.41 -3.88 33.40
N TRP A 808 5.62 -3.60 32.94
CA TRP A 808 6.87 -4.04 33.55
C TRP A 808 7.77 -2.85 33.83
N LYS A 809 8.35 -2.80 35.02
CA LYS A 809 9.45 -1.91 35.34
C LYS A 809 10.77 -2.57 34.95
N VAL A 810 11.61 -1.82 34.25
CA VAL A 810 12.91 -2.25 33.78
C VAL A 810 14.00 -1.74 34.72
N GLU A 811 14.82 -2.66 35.23
CA GLU A 811 15.93 -2.39 36.17
C GLU A 811 17.26 -2.94 35.68
#